data_AF-A0A7V9JS03-F1
#
_entry.id   AF-A0A7V9JS03-F1
#
_cell.length_a   1.000
_cell.length_b   1.000
_cell.length_c   1.000
_cell.angle_alpha   90.00
_cell.angle_beta   90.00
_cell.angle_gamma   90.00
#
_symmetry.space_group_name_H-M   'P 1'
#
loop_
_entity.id
_entity.type
_entity.pdbx_description
1 polymer ?
#
loop_
_entity_poly.entity_id
_entity_poly.type
_entity_poly.pdbx_seq_one_letter_code
_entity_poly.pdbx_strand_id
1 'polypeptide(L)'
;MLTRIMRRSTEALLTAPVMQDYLIAAGVPDRRVWSEFHLGAGSDQITAELTEGDWSALAVLGLVSPPSRKLGMAWATGMNLPTYDPRDPERVVGVVRLTPAQNHHRFITRHVGLACGADIASASRVVLADVPLLGLRLANYGVAGVAIVEDTAVLPPLVDWLHGRELVIAGFRSASRAAIRAALGPLGAHAQEVMVLPEIERSPISSKELLGFGVVPKQEPLGLHLLRDLHRYARVRIGVGDGAAALRTLGIDDARFIETCSIGYLPPDYHRALSSDQQRIIGDRVPGHVLVVPALDADATVVDCMLVRVSDGSVIPTVHDAPRGLIAARVATSYDAIIVVDSLQDAADLAVEGHRNVLLLRGTEDAKANAARIAASGVRAADVRCERQRPEIASLLRDAGIVIGPIAAEEPVVLAFPTLVVSNASVGAVPSAETSAVAEPAASPLILVDHDQRTEQATFSADDITYSCEVPWDERTRVGIRIVRGGHEHPDRIDLAEDAQRRRCASSAALRVGAAASVIETHLAQLHRGIRELVERASASSRSVAKLTSMSDTDRASALAFAKQPRLLDRIASDLDTLGWIGEDTAKRFTILAALSRLHDHPVWVSLTTSTDGDRSAGIDAITAITPPEHLIHVSRLTDNTFTYADPTSLRHKLLVIDDASAITAGVATALRVLRRRGAISAPRVERDPVRGDIRTTFVEIHGPIAVFTACSGEIDQRIQPLMVAVESDESPEHIERILSDRRRRIAQAPGHLDSQCEALVARLRNFQRVLMARRVTVPFAERIQGFGTSPRARRDHETLLALIASHALLHQHQRPDLGGSVVATAEDFTVATALMQERLVIEQAELGQHARRLLLAITSAQVSSFTMQDLGRLLPEWNRHSFRNGLSELMALDYLVSPRGGRGAARIYHVTGSLGGPMAPISRIFLQPVGELAEVGGSESANVTLRQDTG
;
A
#
# COMPACT_ATOMS: atom_id res chain seq x y z
N MET A 1 -40.92 11.13 33.47
CA MET A 1 -39.96 10.31 34.24
C MET A 1 -39.00 9.54 33.35
N LEU A 2 -39.48 8.61 32.51
CA LEU A 2 -38.63 7.86 31.56
C LEU A 2 -37.77 8.77 30.68
N THR A 3 -38.31 9.86 30.13
CA THR A 3 -37.54 10.87 29.39
C THR A 3 -36.36 11.44 30.19
N ARG A 4 -36.56 11.73 31.48
CA ARG A 4 -35.50 12.25 32.37
C ARG A 4 -34.40 11.21 32.62
N ILE A 5 -34.78 9.94 32.77
CA ILE A 5 -33.85 8.82 32.95
C ILE A 5 -33.06 8.55 31.68
N MET A 6 -33.72 8.56 30.52
CA MET A 6 -33.07 8.35 29.23
C MET A 6 -32.07 9.45 28.89
N ARG A 7 -32.40 10.72 29.18
CA ARG A 7 -31.45 11.84 29.01
C ARG A 7 -30.12 11.58 29.73
N ARG A 8 -30.18 11.10 30.98
CA ARG A 8 -28.97 10.72 31.74
C ARG A 8 -28.24 9.52 31.16
N SER A 9 -28.98 8.54 30.62
CA SER A 9 -28.38 7.40 29.93
C SER A 9 -27.64 7.84 28.66
N THR A 10 -28.17 8.81 27.91
CA THR A 10 -27.51 9.42 26.75
C THR A 10 -26.27 10.21 27.15
N GLU A 11 -26.33 10.99 28.24
CA GLU A 11 -25.15 11.67 28.81
C GLU A 11 -24.07 10.65 29.23
N ALA A 12 -24.47 9.52 29.85
CA ALA A 12 -23.55 8.45 30.22
C ALA A 12 -22.89 7.79 29.01
N LEU A 13 -23.56 7.69 27.85
CA LEU A 13 -22.98 7.13 26.63
C LEU A 13 -21.75 7.93 26.17
N LEU A 14 -21.76 9.25 26.34
CA LEU A 14 -20.65 10.13 25.94
C LEU A 14 -19.36 9.89 26.72
N THR A 15 -19.45 9.27 27.90
CA THR A 15 -18.33 8.97 28.79
C THR A 15 -18.06 7.47 28.97
N ALA A 16 -18.75 6.62 28.21
CA ALA A 16 -18.63 5.16 28.27
C ALA A 16 -17.86 4.60 27.05
N PRO A 17 -16.50 4.58 27.06
CA PRO A 17 -15.70 4.19 25.89
C PRO A 17 -16.02 2.78 25.39
N VAL A 18 -16.25 1.83 26.29
CA VAL A 18 -16.61 0.45 25.93
C VAL A 18 -17.90 0.38 25.08
N MET A 19 -18.88 1.25 25.35
CA MET A 19 -20.13 1.27 24.61
C MET A 19 -19.99 2.02 23.27
N GLN A 20 -19.12 3.03 23.22
CA GLN A 20 -18.76 3.72 21.97
C GLN A 20 -18.04 2.76 21.02
N ASP A 21 -17.07 1.99 21.54
CA ASP A 21 -16.35 0.98 20.76
C ASP A 21 -17.28 -0.12 20.25
N TYR A 22 -18.27 -0.54 21.06
CA TYR A 22 -19.30 -1.48 20.63
C TYR A 22 -20.15 -0.91 19.47
N LEU A 23 -20.59 0.35 19.54
CA LEU A 23 -21.37 0.98 18.47
C LEU A 23 -20.57 1.12 17.18
N ILE A 24 -19.28 1.47 17.29
CA ILE A 24 -18.35 1.54 16.16
C ILE A 24 -18.19 0.15 15.54
N ALA A 25 -17.89 -0.88 16.34
CA ALA A 25 -17.76 -2.26 15.88
C ALA A 25 -19.06 -2.83 15.31
N ALA A 26 -20.21 -2.38 15.81
CA ALA A 26 -21.53 -2.75 15.33
C ALA A 26 -21.95 -1.99 14.05
N GLY A 27 -21.10 -1.15 13.46
CA GLY A 27 -21.37 -0.46 12.19
C GLY A 27 -22.19 0.83 12.34
N VAL A 28 -22.18 1.45 13.52
CA VAL A 28 -22.86 2.72 13.81
C VAL A 28 -21.85 3.74 14.37
N PRO A 29 -20.82 4.16 13.60
CA PRO A 29 -19.82 5.10 14.08
C PRO A 29 -20.28 6.57 14.12
N ASP A 30 -21.36 6.94 13.43
CA ASP A 30 -21.81 8.33 13.35
C ASP A 30 -22.52 8.76 14.64
N ARG A 31 -21.91 9.72 15.35
CA ARG A 31 -22.45 10.30 16.59
C ARG A 31 -23.76 11.06 16.37
N ARG A 32 -24.07 11.50 15.15
CA ARG A 32 -25.36 12.10 14.81
C ARG A 32 -26.50 11.11 15.01
N VAL A 33 -26.32 9.88 14.56
CA VAL A 33 -27.31 8.79 14.76
C VAL A 33 -27.49 8.49 16.24
N TRP A 34 -26.41 8.54 17.04
CA TRP A 34 -26.50 8.34 18.49
C TRP A 34 -27.37 9.40 19.15
N SER A 35 -27.24 10.65 18.69
CA SER A 35 -28.04 11.78 19.16
C SER A 35 -29.49 11.69 18.67
N GLU A 36 -29.72 11.41 17.38
CA GLU A 36 -31.05 11.36 16.77
C GLU A 36 -31.92 10.26 17.37
N PHE A 37 -31.36 9.08 17.62
CA PHE A 37 -32.03 7.96 18.27
C PHE A 37 -31.93 8.00 19.80
N HIS A 38 -31.32 9.05 20.36
CA HIS A 38 -31.12 9.24 21.80
C HIS A 38 -30.54 8.00 22.50
N LEU A 39 -29.53 7.37 21.88
CA LEU A 39 -28.89 6.16 22.40
C LEU A 39 -28.29 6.44 23.78
N GLY A 40 -28.44 5.49 24.71
CA GLY A 40 -27.92 5.60 26.06
C GLY A 40 -27.05 4.41 26.47
N ALA A 41 -26.12 4.63 27.40
CA ALA A 41 -25.38 3.56 28.06
C ALA A 41 -25.96 3.33 29.47
N GLY A 42 -25.94 2.09 29.94
CA GLY A 42 -26.21 1.79 31.34
C GLY A 42 -25.09 2.32 32.24
N SER A 43 -25.46 2.95 33.35
CA SER A 43 -24.52 3.51 34.34
C SER A 43 -25.21 3.66 35.69
N ASP A 44 -24.45 3.53 36.78
CA ASP A 44 -24.94 3.78 38.14
C ASP A 44 -25.40 5.24 38.34
N GLN A 45 -24.87 6.16 37.53
CA GLN A 45 -25.27 7.58 37.51
C GLN A 45 -26.74 7.78 37.15
N ILE A 46 -27.35 6.85 36.40
CA ILE A 46 -28.77 6.90 36.04
C ILE A 46 -29.66 6.87 37.30
N THR A 47 -29.20 6.17 38.34
CA THR A 47 -29.95 5.97 39.59
C THR A 47 -29.58 6.93 40.72
N ALA A 48 -28.52 7.73 40.55
CA ALA A 48 -27.88 8.49 41.64
C ALA A 48 -28.76 9.58 42.29
N GLU A 49 -29.80 10.08 41.62
CA GLU A 49 -30.67 11.14 42.15
C GLU A 49 -32.17 10.77 42.14
N LEU A 50 -32.49 9.47 42.12
CA LEU A 50 -33.88 9.02 42.18
C LEU A 50 -34.42 9.13 43.61
N THR A 51 -35.52 9.87 43.77
CA THR A 51 -36.24 10.01 45.05
C THR A 51 -37.03 8.75 45.40
N GLU A 52 -37.53 8.59 46.64
CA GLU A 52 -38.39 7.44 46.96
C GLU A 52 -39.71 7.42 46.17
N GLY A 53 -40.24 8.59 45.82
CA GLY A 53 -41.38 8.72 44.91
C GLY A 53 -41.05 8.22 43.50
N ASP A 54 -39.83 8.49 43.02
CA ASP A 54 -39.33 8.01 41.73
C ASP A 54 -39.19 6.48 41.68
N TRP A 55 -38.66 5.88 42.74
CA TRP A 55 -38.55 4.42 42.87
C TRP A 55 -39.93 3.74 42.91
N SER A 56 -40.88 4.35 43.60
CA SER A 56 -42.27 3.86 43.65
C SER A 56 -42.93 3.94 42.26
N ALA A 57 -42.72 5.03 41.53
CA ALA A 57 -43.22 5.17 40.15
C ALA A 57 -42.57 4.17 39.18
N LEU A 58 -41.27 3.89 39.33
CA LEU A 58 -40.56 2.91 38.51
C LEU A 58 -41.00 1.46 38.80
N ALA A 59 -41.36 1.15 40.05
CA ALA A 59 -41.94 -0.13 40.42
C ALA A 59 -43.32 -0.35 39.77
N VAL A 60 -44.16 0.70 39.72
CA VAL A 60 -45.46 0.66 39.01
C VAL A 60 -45.29 0.42 37.50
N LEU A 61 -44.20 0.93 36.91
CA LEU A 61 -43.84 0.69 35.51
C LEU A 61 -43.19 -0.70 35.27
N GLY A 62 -42.97 -1.50 36.32
CA GLY A 62 -42.38 -2.84 36.22
C GLY A 62 -40.86 -2.84 35.98
N LEU A 63 -40.17 -1.72 36.18
CA LEU A 63 -38.76 -1.52 35.83
C LEU A 63 -37.78 -1.88 36.95
N VAL A 64 -38.30 -2.23 38.13
CA VAL A 64 -37.55 -2.54 39.34
C VAL A 64 -38.05 -3.86 39.91
N SER A 65 -37.14 -4.78 40.24
CA SER A 65 -37.47 -6.04 40.92
C SER A 65 -37.33 -5.87 42.45
N PRO A 66 -38.41 -5.92 43.23
CA PRO A 66 -38.33 -5.96 44.69
C PRO A 66 -37.64 -7.26 45.14
N PRO A 67 -36.74 -7.26 46.14
CA PRO A 67 -36.39 -6.18 47.09
C PRO A 67 -35.15 -5.35 46.72
N SER A 68 -34.54 -5.58 45.54
CA SER A 68 -33.15 -5.17 45.26
C SER A 68 -32.91 -3.69 44.90
N ARG A 69 -33.96 -2.88 44.67
CA ARG A 69 -33.87 -1.50 44.11
C ARG A 69 -32.92 -1.40 42.90
N LYS A 70 -32.83 -2.45 42.07
CA LYS A 70 -32.01 -2.45 40.85
C LYS A 70 -32.85 -2.09 39.64
N LEU A 71 -32.42 -1.07 38.91
CA LEU A 71 -33.02 -0.67 37.64
C LEU A 71 -32.37 -1.46 36.50
N GLY A 72 -33.17 -2.19 35.73
CA GLY A 72 -32.68 -2.99 34.60
C GLY A 72 -31.96 -2.18 33.52
N MET A 73 -32.11 -0.84 33.50
CA MET A 73 -31.41 0.11 32.61
C MET A 73 -30.01 0.51 33.10
N ALA A 74 -29.71 0.33 34.39
CA ALA A 74 -28.50 0.87 35.01
C ALA A 74 -27.26 -0.04 34.90
N TRP A 75 -27.40 -1.30 34.47
CA TRP A 75 -26.23 -2.19 34.37
C TRP A 75 -25.25 -1.70 33.30
N ALA A 76 -23.96 -1.63 33.66
CA ALA A 76 -22.91 -1.00 32.85
C ALA A 76 -22.69 -1.61 31.45
N THR A 77 -23.10 -2.86 31.24
CA THR A 77 -22.75 -3.65 30.04
C THR A 77 -23.83 -3.66 28.95
N GLY A 78 -24.74 -2.68 28.90
CA GLY A 78 -25.79 -2.66 27.86
C GLY A 78 -26.19 -1.26 27.43
N MET A 79 -26.66 -1.19 26.19
CA MET A 79 -27.14 0.03 25.55
C MET A 79 -28.65 0.13 25.76
N ASN A 80 -29.14 1.31 26.12
CA ASN A 80 -30.55 1.64 26.24
C ASN A 80 -30.98 2.37 24.97
N LEU A 81 -31.99 1.83 24.28
CA LEU A 81 -32.60 2.39 23.09
C LEU A 81 -34.04 2.81 23.46
N PRO A 82 -34.36 4.12 23.48
CA PRO A 82 -35.70 4.58 23.79
C PRO A 82 -36.68 4.33 22.64
N THR A 83 -37.95 4.12 22.97
CA THR A 83 -39.06 4.07 22.01
C THR A 83 -40.04 5.22 22.26
N TYR A 84 -40.66 5.67 21.18
CA TYR A 84 -41.50 6.86 21.11
C TYR A 84 -42.84 6.54 20.43
N ASP A 85 -43.88 7.32 20.75
CA ASP A 85 -45.01 7.42 19.83
C ASP A 85 -44.58 8.36 18.69
N PRO A 86 -44.62 7.95 17.41
CA PRO A 86 -44.25 8.82 16.29
C PRO A 86 -45.07 10.12 16.20
N ARG A 87 -46.23 10.18 16.88
CA ARG A 87 -47.07 11.38 17.01
C ARG A 87 -46.56 12.37 18.06
N ASP A 88 -45.70 11.93 18.97
CA ASP A 88 -45.09 12.72 20.06
C ASP A 88 -43.63 12.24 20.30
N PRO A 89 -42.69 12.55 19.37
CA PRO A 89 -41.32 12.01 19.39
C PRO A 89 -40.44 12.52 20.53
N GLU A 90 -40.88 13.54 21.27
CA GLU A 90 -40.17 14.09 22.44
C GLU A 90 -40.42 13.28 23.71
N ARG A 91 -41.45 12.42 23.70
CA ARG A 91 -41.88 11.65 24.87
C ARG A 91 -41.49 10.19 24.75
N VAL A 92 -40.54 9.78 25.58
CA VAL A 92 -40.18 8.36 25.74
C VAL A 92 -41.36 7.60 26.35
N VAL A 93 -41.87 6.61 25.61
CA VAL A 93 -42.96 5.70 26.03
C VAL A 93 -42.45 4.31 26.43
N GLY A 94 -41.26 3.94 25.98
CA GLY A 94 -40.63 2.66 26.32
C GLY A 94 -39.11 2.66 26.15
N VAL A 95 -38.47 1.56 26.54
CA VAL A 95 -37.02 1.35 26.45
C VAL A 95 -36.71 -0.12 26.11
N VAL A 96 -35.91 -0.31 25.07
CA VAL A 96 -35.29 -1.58 24.66
C VAL A 96 -33.84 -1.60 25.11
N ARG A 97 -33.39 -2.70 25.72
CA ARG A 97 -31.99 -2.91 26.06
C ARG A 97 -31.30 -3.75 25.00
N LEU A 98 -30.11 -3.36 24.58
CA LEU A 98 -29.23 -4.12 23.70
C LEU A 98 -28.01 -4.58 24.50
N THR A 99 -27.76 -5.89 24.54
CA THR A 99 -26.63 -6.49 25.28
C THR A 99 -25.54 -6.98 24.32
N PRO A 100 -24.32 -6.43 24.37
CA PRO A 100 -23.22 -6.80 23.47
C PRO A 100 -22.81 -8.27 23.55
N ALA A 101 -22.85 -8.86 24.75
CA ALA A 101 -22.31 -10.21 25.00
C ALA A 101 -23.07 -11.35 24.30
N GLN A 102 -24.32 -11.11 23.87
CA GLN A 102 -25.13 -12.16 23.25
C GLN A 102 -25.89 -11.70 22.00
N ASN A 103 -25.69 -10.45 21.54
CA ASN A 103 -26.49 -9.83 20.47
C ASN A 103 -28.01 -9.97 20.67
N HIS A 104 -28.44 -10.13 21.93
CA HIS A 104 -29.84 -10.18 22.30
C HIS A 104 -30.28 -8.80 22.77
N HIS A 105 -31.50 -8.47 22.39
CA HIS A 105 -32.20 -7.32 22.88
C HIS A 105 -33.37 -7.79 23.74
N ARG A 106 -33.72 -6.98 24.73
CA ARG A 106 -34.80 -7.28 25.67
C ARG A 106 -35.53 -5.98 25.99
N PHE A 107 -36.85 -5.99 25.85
CA PHE A 107 -37.67 -4.92 26.39
C PHE A 107 -37.53 -4.81 27.90
N ILE A 108 -37.24 -3.61 28.37
CA ILE A 108 -37.22 -3.31 29.80
C ILE A 108 -38.63 -2.83 30.22
N THR A 109 -39.30 -2.06 29.36
CA THR A 109 -40.70 -1.62 29.54
C THR A 109 -41.68 -2.50 28.77
N ARG A 110 -42.99 -2.23 28.84
CA ARG A 110 -43.97 -2.83 27.92
C ARG A 110 -43.64 -2.47 26.45
N HIS A 111 -44.03 -3.34 25.53
CA HIS A 111 -43.89 -3.18 24.08
C HIS A 111 -44.79 -2.03 23.59
N VAL A 112 -44.26 -0.80 23.56
CA VAL A 112 -45.01 0.40 23.17
C VAL A 112 -44.10 1.32 22.38
N GLY A 113 -44.59 1.85 21.27
CA GLY A 113 -43.89 2.81 20.42
C GLY A 113 -42.80 2.18 19.54
N LEU A 114 -42.11 3.03 18.80
CA LEU A 114 -41.03 2.70 17.86
C LEU A 114 -39.74 3.40 18.27
N ALA A 115 -38.59 2.75 18.09
CA ALA A 115 -37.31 3.46 18.20
C ALA A 115 -37.01 4.12 16.85
N CYS A 116 -36.90 5.44 16.84
CA CYS A 116 -36.85 6.25 15.62
C CYS A 116 -36.09 7.56 15.87
N GLY A 117 -35.60 8.16 14.80
CA GLY A 117 -34.98 9.48 14.81
C GLY A 117 -36.02 10.61 14.91
N ALA A 118 -35.56 11.83 15.21
CA ALA A 118 -36.42 13.01 15.32
C ALA A 118 -37.14 13.41 14.02
N ASP A 119 -36.64 12.95 12.86
CA ASP A 119 -37.19 13.18 11.52
C ASP A 119 -38.46 12.37 11.22
N ILE A 120 -38.78 11.35 12.03
CA ILE A 120 -39.85 10.39 11.75
C ILE A 120 -41.24 11.02 11.64
N ALA A 121 -41.52 12.09 12.41
CA ALA A 121 -42.84 12.71 12.45
C ALA A 121 -43.22 13.35 11.11
N SER A 122 -42.24 13.95 10.42
CA SER A 122 -42.41 14.66 9.14
C SER A 122 -42.08 13.80 7.91
N ALA A 123 -41.58 12.57 8.09
CA ALA A 123 -41.12 11.71 7.00
C ALA A 123 -42.26 11.18 6.12
N SER A 124 -42.38 11.65 4.87
CA SER A 124 -43.37 11.14 3.89
C SER A 124 -43.18 9.65 3.55
N ARG A 125 -41.99 9.13 3.84
CA ARG A 125 -41.57 7.74 3.64
C ARG A 125 -41.05 7.16 4.96
N VAL A 126 -41.50 5.97 5.32
CA VAL A 126 -41.14 5.28 6.57
C VAL A 126 -40.53 3.92 6.26
N VAL A 127 -39.31 3.70 6.74
CA VAL A 127 -38.58 2.43 6.62
C VAL A 127 -38.66 1.67 7.94
N LEU A 128 -39.42 0.58 7.95
CA LEU A 128 -39.64 -0.29 9.11
C LEU A 128 -38.57 -1.39 9.14
N ALA A 129 -37.65 -1.31 10.09
CA ALA A 129 -36.57 -2.28 10.28
C ALA A 129 -36.93 -3.31 11.37
N ASP A 130 -36.70 -4.60 11.10
CA ASP A 130 -37.05 -5.72 12.00
C ASP A 130 -36.09 -5.95 13.17
N VAL A 131 -34.90 -5.34 13.14
CA VAL A 131 -33.86 -5.51 14.17
C VAL A 131 -33.25 -4.16 14.54
N PRO A 132 -33.01 -3.86 15.84
CA PRO A 132 -32.45 -2.57 16.26
C PRO A 132 -31.14 -2.17 15.60
N LEU A 133 -30.16 -3.08 15.53
CA LEU A 133 -28.87 -2.79 14.89
C LEU A 133 -29.00 -2.56 13.37
N LEU A 134 -29.97 -3.22 12.71
CA LEU A 134 -30.22 -2.98 11.28
C LEU A 134 -30.76 -1.57 11.07
N GLY A 135 -31.75 -1.14 11.85
CA GLY A 135 -32.29 0.21 11.74
C GLY A 135 -31.25 1.30 12.05
N LEU A 136 -30.44 1.12 13.09
CA LEU A 136 -29.37 2.08 13.41
C LEU A 136 -28.31 2.15 12.30
N ARG A 137 -27.95 1.01 11.68
CA ARG A 137 -27.07 1.02 10.52
C ARG A 137 -27.71 1.72 9.33
N LEU A 138 -28.98 1.45 9.01
CA LEU A 138 -29.69 2.13 7.92
C LEU A 138 -29.66 3.66 8.10
N ALA A 139 -29.92 4.15 9.32
CA ALA A 139 -29.79 5.57 9.65
C ALA A 139 -28.35 6.08 9.50
N ASN A 140 -27.34 5.32 9.91
CA ASN A 140 -25.92 5.65 9.71
C ASN A 140 -25.51 5.72 8.23
N TYR A 141 -26.22 4.99 7.36
CA TYR A 141 -26.07 5.06 5.91
C TYR A 141 -26.90 6.19 5.27
N GLY A 142 -27.54 7.04 6.07
CA GLY A 142 -28.30 8.21 5.60
C GLY A 142 -29.71 7.88 5.09
N VAL A 143 -30.26 6.71 5.41
CA VAL A 143 -31.67 6.41 5.12
C VAL A 143 -32.54 7.23 6.07
N ALA A 144 -33.39 8.11 5.51
CA ALA A 144 -34.32 8.94 6.27
C ALA A 144 -35.59 8.16 6.66
N GLY A 145 -36.27 8.61 7.72
CA GLY A 145 -37.55 8.02 8.14
C GLY A 145 -37.45 6.59 8.65
N VAL A 146 -36.31 6.21 9.23
CA VAL A 146 -36.10 4.85 9.76
C VAL A 146 -36.79 4.70 11.12
N ALA A 147 -37.62 3.66 11.23
CA ALA A 147 -38.24 3.23 12.47
C ALA A 147 -37.95 1.75 12.74
N ILE A 148 -37.46 1.46 13.94
CA ILE A 148 -37.14 0.11 14.40
C ILE A 148 -38.40 -0.50 15.03
N VAL A 149 -38.85 -1.60 14.44
CA VAL A 149 -39.97 -2.41 14.90
C VAL A 149 -39.39 -3.65 15.59
N GLU A 150 -39.17 -3.56 16.90
CA GLU A 150 -38.73 -4.72 17.68
C GLU A 150 -39.88 -5.75 17.76
N ASP A 151 -41.06 -5.30 18.19
CA ASP A 151 -42.24 -6.14 18.30
C ASP A 151 -43.35 -5.64 17.37
N THR A 152 -43.83 -6.51 16.49
CA THR A 152 -44.93 -6.21 15.57
C THR A 152 -46.23 -5.77 16.25
N ALA A 153 -46.44 -6.11 17.53
CA ALA A 153 -47.61 -5.70 18.31
C ALA A 153 -47.70 -4.18 18.53
N VAL A 154 -46.62 -3.43 18.30
CA VAL A 154 -46.63 -1.96 18.41
C VAL A 154 -47.22 -1.26 17.18
N LEU A 155 -47.40 -1.98 16.06
CA LEU A 155 -47.85 -1.41 14.79
C LEU A 155 -49.36 -1.16 14.69
N PRO A 156 -50.28 -2.04 15.16
CA PRO A 156 -51.72 -1.81 15.04
C PRO A 156 -52.21 -0.46 15.60
N PRO A 157 -51.73 0.03 16.78
CA PRO A 157 -52.10 1.36 17.29
C PRO A 157 -51.57 2.56 16.48
N LEU A 158 -50.67 2.31 15.52
CA LEU A 158 -49.99 3.30 14.68
C LEU A 158 -50.45 3.27 13.22
N VAL A 159 -51.35 2.36 12.85
CA VAL A 159 -51.86 2.21 11.47
C VAL A 159 -52.43 3.52 10.93
N ASP A 160 -53.21 4.25 11.73
CA ASP A 160 -53.80 5.54 11.31
C ASP A 160 -52.72 6.60 11.02
N TRP A 161 -51.59 6.56 11.74
CA TRP A 161 -50.48 7.50 11.53
C TRP A 161 -49.60 7.11 10.33
N LEU A 162 -49.47 5.81 10.06
CA LEU A 162 -48.77 5.27 8.89
C LEU A 162 -49.58 5.42 7.60
N HIS A 163 -50.89 5.61 7.70
CA HIS A 163 -51.78 5.78 6.56
C HIS A 163 -51.37 6.99 5.70
N GLY A 164 -51.29 6.79 4.38
CA GLY A 164 -50.89 7.84 3.43
C GLY A 164 -49.38 8.08 3.29
N ARG A 165 -48.53 7.34 4.03
CA ARG A 165 -47.07 7.37 3.88
C ARG A 165 -46.56 6.21 3.01
N GLU A 166 -45.43 6.41 2.35
CA GLU A 166 -44.75 5.31 1.63
C GLU A 166 -44.09 4.37 2.65
N LEU A 167 -44.47 3.10 2.66
CA LEU A 167 -43.97 2.12 3.63
C LEU A 167 -43.00 1.14 2.98
N VAL A 168 -41.81 1.02 3.57
CA VAL A 168 -40.81 0.01 3.18
C VAL A 168 -40.45 -0.86 4.39
N ILE A 169 -40.57 -2.17 4.24
CA ILE A 169 -40.25 -3.16 5.27
C ILE A 169 -38.86 -3.72 4.97
N ALA A 170 -37.88 -3.36 5.79
CA ALA A 170 -36.49 -3.75 5.66
C ALA A 170 -36.10 -4.85 6.65
N GLY A 171 -35.59 -5.96 6.15
CA GLY A 171 -35.12 -7.04 7.00
C GLY A 171 -34.40 -8.15 6.23
N PHE A 172 -33.56 -8.91 6.92
CA PHE A 172 -32.85 -10.04 6.30
C PHE A 172 -33.79 -11.24 6.11
N ARG A 173 -34.53 -11.61 7.17
CA ARG A 173 -35.36 -12.82 7.21
C ARG A 173 -36.72 -12.56 6.56
N SER A 174 -37.17 -13.48 5.70
CA SER A 174 -38.51 -13.42 5.09
C SER A 174 -39.61 -13.48 6.14
N ALA A 175 -39.46 -14.33 7.16
CA ALA A 175 -40.44 -14.48 8.24
C ALA A 175 -40.68 -13.17 9.02
N SER A 176 -39.61 -12.42 9.35
CA SER A 176 -39.73 -11.14 10.07
C SER A 176 -40.46 -10.08 9.23
N ARG A 177 -40.13 -9.98 7.94
CA ARG A 177 -40.78 -9.05 7.00
C ARG A 177 -42.25 -9.37 6.81
N ALA A 178 -42.58 -10.66 6.68
CA ALA A 178 -43.96 -11.13 6.61
C ALA A 178 -44.75 -10.81 7.88
N ALA A 179 -44.13 -10.93 9.06
CA ALA A 179 -44.76 -10.59 10.34
C ALA A 179 -45.08 -9.08 10.45
N ILE A 180 -44.14 -8.21 10.07
CA ILE A 180 -44.38 -6.75 10.01
C ILE A 180 -45.49 -6.44 9.01
N ARG A 181 -45.45 -7.05 7.82
CA ARG A 181 -46.51 -6.86 6.81
C ARG A 181 -47.88 -7.24 7.35
N ALA A 182 -47.99 -8.39 8.02
CA ALA A 182 -49.24 -8.86 8.59
C ALA A 182 -49.77 -7.91 9.68
N ALA A 183 -48.90 -7.39 10.53
CA ALA A 183 -49.27 -6.46 11.61
C ALA A 183 -49.72 -5.07 11.11
N LEU A 184 -49.33 -4.67 9.90
CA LEU A 184 -49.81 -3.45 9.24
C LEU A 184 -51.24 -3.60 8.68
N GLY A 185 -51.84 -4.79 8.69
CA GLY A 185 -53.18 -5.04 8.18
C GLY A 185 -53.33 -4.63 6.71
N PRO A 186 -54.38 -3.87 6.33
CA PRO A 186 -54.60 -3.43 4.95
C PRO A 186 -53.43 -2.64 4.33
N LEU A 187 -52.68 -1.88 5.14
CA LEU A 187 -51.52 -1.12 4.67
C LEU A 187 -50.37 -2.02 4.23
N GLY A 188 -50.28 -3.23 4.78
CA GLY A 188 -49.25 -4.21 4.43
C GLY A 188 -49.30 -4.65 2.96
N ALA A 189 -50.45 -4.56 2.30
CA ALA A 189 -50.58 -4.88 0.87
C ALA A 189 -49.84 -3.86 -0.03
N HIS A 190 -49.72 -2.62 0.44
CA HIS A 190 -49.07 -1.52 -0.28
C HIS A 190 -47.64 -1.27 0.17
N ALA A 191 -47.18 -1.94 1.24
CA ALA A 191 -45.82 -1.85 1.73
C ALA A 191 -44.86 -2.63 0.82
N GLN A 192 -43.75 -1.99 0.46
CA GLN A 192 -42.67 -2.62 -0.30
C GLN A 192 -41.77 -3.41 0.65
N GLU A 193 -41.45 -4.65 0.30
CA GLU A 193 -40.50 -5.45 1.08
C GLU A 193 -39.12 -5.40 0.47
N VAL A 194 -38.11 -5.22 1.33
CA VAL A 194 -36.73 -5.17 0.91
C VAL A 194 -35.86 -6.08 1.76
N MET A 195 -35.10 -6.94 1.09
CA MET A 195 -34.11 -7.77 1.74
C MET A 195 -32.84 -6.95 1.98
N VAL A 196 -32.44 -6.84 3.25
CA VAL A 196 -31.20 -6.16 3.65
C VAL A 196 -30.30 -7.14 4.38
N LEU A 197 -29.07 -7.29 3.91
CA LEU A 197 -28.08 -8.14 4.56
C LEU A 197 -27.55 -7.44 5.82
N PRO A 198 -27.06 -8.20 6.83
CA PRO A 198 -26.42 -7.61 8.01
C PRO A 198 -25.27 -6.66 7.65
N GLU A 199 -24.48 -7.03 6.64
CA GLU A 199 -23.52 -6.15 5.98
C GLU A 199 -24.26 -5.37 4.88
N ILE A 200 -24.77 -4.18 5.22
CA ILE A 200 -25.63 -3.38 4.33
C ILE A 200 -24.98 -3.16 2.96
N GLU A 201 -23.66 -2.98 2.93
CA GLU A 201 -22.83 -2.84 1.72
C GLU A 201 -22.94 -4.02 0.75
N ARG A 202 -23.30 -5.20 1.21
CA ARG A 202 -23.50 -6.40 0.37
C ARG A 202 -24.95 -6.63 -0.02
N SER A 203 -25.88 -5.80 0.45
CA SER A 203 -27.29 -5.91 0.07
C SER A 203 -27.47 -5.71 -1.44
N PRO A 204 -28.49 -6.35 -2.06
CA PRO A 204 -28.77 -6.21 -3.49
C PRO A 204 -28.88 -4.74 -3.93
N ILE A 205 -28.49 -4.46 -5.17
CA ILE A 205 -28.54 -3.10 -5.74
C ILE A 205 -29.98 -2.58 -5.74
N SER A 206 -30.93 -3.41 -6.16
CA SER A 206 -32.37 -3.09 -6.12
C SER A 206 -32.85 -2.78 -4.70
N SER A 207 -32.36 -3.51 -3.69
CA SER A 207 -32.65 -3.19 -2.29
C SER A 207 -32.10 -1.83 -1.88
N LYS A 208 -30.92 -1.48 -2.37
CA LYS A 208 -30.26 -0.22 -2.06
C LYS A 208 -30.92 0.99 -2.72
N GLU A 209 -31.27 0.84 -3.99
CA GLU A 209 -32.03 1.84 -4.75
C GLU A 209 -33.40 2.07 -4.09
N LEU A 210 -34.08 0.98 -3.73
CA LEU A 210 -35.35 1.06 -3.04
C LEU A 210 -35.19 1.80 -1.73
N LEU A 211 -34.20 1.51 -0.89
CA LEU A 211 -33.99 2.20 0.38
C LEU A 211 -33.55 3.67 0.25
N GLY A 212 -33.33 4.16 -0.96
CA GLY A 212 -32.95 5.55 -1.20
C GLY A 212 -31.59 5.88 -0.61
N PHE A 213 -30.67 4.90 -0.49
CA PHE A 213 -29.28 5.21 -0.19
C PHE A 213 -28.82 6.26 -1.20
N GLY A 214 -28.37 7.41 -0.69
CA GLY A 214 -27.99 8.55 -1.52
C GLY A 214 -27.10 8.07 -2.65
N VAL A 215 -27.62 8.16 -3.88
CA VAL A 215 -27.03 7.73 -5.16
C VAL A 215 -25.95 6.66 -4.96
N VAL A 216 -26.33 5.38 -5.08
CA VAL A 216 -25.36 4.33 -5.39
C VAL A 216 -24.46 4.91 -6.48
N PRO A 217 -23.14 5.09 -6.26
CA PRO A 217 -22.28 5.53 -7.33
C PRO A 217 -22.54 4.56 -8.47
N LYS A 218 -23.02 5.09 -9.61
CA LYS A 218 -23.37 4.35 -10.82
C LYS A 218 -22.33 3.24 -10.93
N GLN A 219 -22.74 1.98 -10.66
CA GLN A 219 -21.76 0.92 -10.46
C GLN A 219 -20.85 0.93 -11.67
N GLU A 220 -19.54 1.12 -11.45
CA GLU A 220 -18.63 1.32 -12.57
C GLU A 220 -18.86 0.18 -13.56
N PRO A 221 -19.13 0.49 -14.84
CA PRO A 221 -19.29 -0.55 -15.85
C PRO A 221 -18.04 -1.43 -15.79
N LEU A 222 -18.22 -2.75 -15.89
CA LEU A 222 -17.10 -3.68 -15.97
C LEU A 222 -16.13 -3.15 -17.02
N GLY A 223 -14.91 -2.80 -16.59
CA GLY A 223 -13.92 -2.22 -17.48
C GLY A 223 -13.61 -3.20 -18.60
N LEU A 224 -13.39 -2.70 -19.82
CA LEU A 224 -13.09 -3.54 -20.99
C LEU A 224 -11.93 -4.51 -20.73
N HIS A 225 -10.91 -4.07 -19.99
CA HIS A 225 -9.80 -4.93 -19.59
C HIS A 225 -10.24 -6.11 -18.71
N LEU A 226 -11.14 -5.86 -17.76
CA LEU A 226 -11.65 -6.88 -16.86
C LEU A 226 -12.55 -7.90 -17.60
N LEU A 227 -13.37 -7.44 -18.55
CA LEU A 227 -14.16 -8.34 -19.41
C LEU A 227 -13.27 -9.21 -20.30
N ARG A 228 -12.22 -8.63 -20.88
CA ARG A 228 -11.22 -9.36 -21.69
C ARG A 228 -10.48 -10.40 -20.86
N ASP A 229 -10.05 -10.06 -19.65
CA ASP A 229 -9.33 -10.98 -18.77
C ASP A 229 -10.24 -12.10 -18.25
N LEU A 230 -11.49 -11.76 -17.92
CA LEU A 230 -12.51 -12.73 -17.49
C LEU A 230 -12.86 -13.71 -18.62
N HIS A 231 -13.05 -13.21 -19.85
CA HIS A 231 -13.26 -14.05 -21.02
C HIS A 231 -12.03 -14.91 -21.37
N ARG A 232 -10.82 -14.33 -21.33
CA ARG A 232 -9.56 -15.06 -21.54
C ARG A 232 -9.41 -16.20 -20.52
N TYR A 233 -9.66 -15.91 -19.25
CA TYR A 233 -9.65 -16.92 -18.19
C TYR A 233 -10.67 -18.03 -18.48
N ALA A 234 -11.90 -17.66 -18.83
CA ALA A 234 -12.96 -18.61 -19.15
C ALA A 234 -12.60 -19.51 -20.35
N ARG A 235 -11.91 -18.95 -21.37
CA ARG A 235 -11.41 -19.70 -22.54
C ARG A 235 -10.33 -20.71 -22.18
N VAL A 236 -9.40 -20.33 -21.31
CA VAL A 236 -8.34 -21.24 -20.83
C VAL A 236 -8.96 -22.43 -20.10
N ARG A 237 -10.02 -22.24 -19.31
CA ARG A 237 -10.71 -23.34 -18.61
C ARG A 237 -11.34 -24.36 -19.56
N ILE A 238 -11.85 -23.93 -20.71
CA ILE A 238 -12.30 -24.86 -21.76
C ILE A 238 -11.12 -25.67 -22.32
N GLY A 239 -10.00 -25.01 -22.61
CA GLY A 239 -8.81 -25.65 -23.16
C GLY A 239 -8.17 -26.73 -22.26
N VAL A 240 -8.30 -26.60 -20.94
CA VAL A 240 -7.80 -27.60 -19.96
C VAL A 240 -8.86 -28.62 -19.55
N GLY A 241 -10.09 -28.56 -20.09
CA GLY A 241 -11.15 -29.55 -19.86
C GLY A 241 -12.17 -29.20 -18.76
N ASP A 242 -12.01 -28.06 -18.08
CA ASP A 242 -12.87 -27.53 -17.01
C ASP A 242 -14.39 -27.56 -17.27
N GLY A 243 -14.75 -27.13 -18.48
CA GLY A 243 -16.15 -26.95 -18.89
C GLY A 243 -16.69 -28.10 -19.73
N ALA A 244 -15.94 -29.19 -19.94
CA ALA A 244 -16.38 -30.26 -20.84
C ALA A 244 -17.69 -30.93 -20.38
N ALA A 245 -17.88 -31.07 -19.06
CA ALA A 245 -19.14 -31.56 -18.51
C ALA A 245 -20.28 -30.55 -18.71
N ALA A 246 -20.02 -29.27 -18.47
CA ALA A 246 -21.00 -28.19 -18.65
C ALA A 246 -21.48 -28.06 -20.10
N LEU A 247 -20.55 -28.14 -21.07
CA LEU A 247 -20.86 -28.11 -22.49
C LEU A 247 -21.72 -29.31 -22.91
N ARG A 248 -21.39 -30.53 -22.45
CA ARG A 248 -22.21 -31.73 -22.71
C ARG A 248 -23.60 -31.65 -22.09
N THR A 249 -23.71 -31.14 -20.85
CA THR A 249 -25.00 -30.97 -20.18
C THR A 249 -25.94 -30.06 -20.97
N LEU A 250 -25.40 -29.04 -21.63
CA LEU A 250 -26.15 -28.10 -22.46
C LEU A 250 -26.20 -28.51 -23.95
N GLY A 251 -25.57 -29.60 -24.36
CA GLY A 251 -25.51 -30.02 -25.78
C GLY A 251 -24.71 -29.06 -26.68
N ILE A 252 -23.72 -28.34 -26.15
CA ILE A 252 -22.92 -27.33 -26.86
C ILE A 252 -21.45 -27.79 -26.95
N ASP A 253 -21.21 -29.08 -27.20
CA ASP A 253 -19.87 -29.67 -27.20
C ASP A 253 -19.20 -29.76 -28.58
N ASP A 254 -19.83 -29.22 -29.63
CA ASP A 254 -19.20 -29.09 -30.95
C ASP A 254 -18.00 -28.12 -30.91
N ALA A 255 -16.81 -28.66 -31.19
CA ALA A 255 -15.55 -27.92 -31.08
C ALA A 255 -15.47 -26.71 -32.02
N ARG A 256 -16.09 -26.77 -33.20
CA ARG A 256 -16.07 -25.67 -34.17
C ARG A 256 -17.03 -24.57 -33.75
N PHE A 257 -18.18 -24.91 -33.18
CA PHE A 257 -19.13 -23.96 -32.62
C PHE A 257 -18.55 -23.23 -31.40
N ILE A 258 -17.90 -23.98 -30.49
CA ILE A 258 -17.17 -23.42 -29.34
C ILE A 258 -16.12 -22.40 -29.81
N GLU A 259 -15.40 -22.69 -30.88
CA GLU A 259 -14.38 -21.79 -31.43
C GLU A 259 -15.01 -20.57 -32.12
N THR A 260 -16.04 -20.78 -32.94
CA THR A 260 -16.74 -19.72 -33.69
C THR A 260 -17.35 -18.67 -32.76
N CYS A 261 -17.98 -19.12 -31.69
CA CYS A 261 -18.56 -18.26 -30.67
C CYS A 261 -17.55 -17.85 -29.59
N SER A 262 -16.32 -18.39 -29.62
CA SER A 262 -15.30 -18.18 -28.59
C SER A 262 -15.86 -18.43 -27.18
N ILE A 263 -16.53 -19.56 -26.98
CA ILE A 263 -17.18 -19.92 -25.72
C ILE A 263 -16.10 -20.22 -24.67
N GLY A 264 -16.27 -19.63 -23.47
CA GLY A 264 -15.49 -19.92 -22.27
C GLY A 264 -16.37 -20.50 -21.15
N TYR A 265 -15.74 -20.96 -20.07
CA TYR A 265 -16.43 -21.47 -18.89
C TYR A 265 -15.85 -20.86 -17.60
N LEU A 266 -16.73 -20.38 -16.72
CA LEU A 266 -16.37 -19.93 -15.38
C LEU A 266 -16.80 -20.99 -14.34
N PRO A 267 -15.84 -21.61 -13.62
CA PRO A 267 -16.16 -22.56 -12.57
C PRO A 267 -16.88 -21.89 -11.37
N PRO A 268 -17.57 -22.67 -10.51
CA PRO A 268 -18.31 -22.13 -9.35
C PRO A 268 -17.46 -21.23 -8.43
N ASP A 269 -16.16 -21.51 -8.32
CA ASP A 269 -15.22 -20.84 -7.45
C ASP A 269 -14.27 -19.88 -8.19
N TYR A 270 -14.58 -19.51 -9.44
CA TYR A 270 -13.74 -18.63 -10.25
C TYR A 270 -13.45 -17.28 -9.58
N HIS A 271 -14.37 -16.76 -8.76
CA HIS A 271 -14.16 -15.52 -8.01
C HIS A 271 -12.91 -15.57 -7.13
N ARG A 272 -12.50 -16.76 -6.67
CA ARG A 272 -11.25 -16.92 -5.94
C ARG A 272 -10.06 -16.45 -6.77
N ALA A 273 -10.09 -16.63 -8.10
CA ALA A 273 -9.03 -16.24 -9.05
C ALA A 273 -8.91 -14.73 -9.28
N LEU A 274 -9.88 -13.94 -8.81
CA LEU A 274 -9.89 -12.49 -8.92
C LEU A 274 -9.21 -11.83 -7.71
N SER A 275 -8.57 -10.68 -7.89
CA SER A 275 -8.09 -9.84 -6.79
C SER A 275 -9.25 -9.28 -5.97
N SER A 276 -9.00 -8.81 -4.73
CA SER A 276 -10.05 -8.22 -3.88
C SER A 276 -10.79 -7.05 -4.54
N ASP A 277 -10.08 -6.23 -5.33
CA ASP A 277 -10.68 -5.15 -6.11
C ASP A 277 -11.52 -5.67 -7.28
N GLN A 278 -11.06 -6.70 -7.98
CA GLN A 278 -11.81 -7.31 -9.07
C GLN A 278 -13.06 -8.04 -8.55
N GLN A 279 -12.98 -8.71 -7.41
CA GLN A 279 -14.13 -9.33 -6.73
C GLN A 279 -15.15 -8.26 -6.34
N ARG A 280 -14.69 -7.10 -5.83
CA ARG A 280 -15.55 -5.96 -5.49
C ARG A 280 -16.22 -5.33 -6.72
N ILE A 281 -15.51 -5.22 -7.84
CA ILE A 281 -16.04 -4.65 -9.10
C ILE A 281 -17.01 -5.61 -9.78
N ILE A 282 -16.67 -6.90 -9.87
CA ILE A 282 -17.51 -7.93 -10.47
C ILE A 282 -18.76 -8.17 -9.63
N GLY A 283 -18.60 -8.26 -8.31
CA GLY A 283 -19.71 -8.53 -7.39
C GLY A 283 -20.52 -9.75 -7.84
N ASP A 284 -21.84 -9.61 -7.83
CA ASP A 284 -22.78 -10.66 -8.25
C ASP A 284 -23.15 -10.59 -9.75
N ARG A 285 -22.53 -9.68 -10.54
CA ARG A 285 -22.86 -9.47 -11.97
C ARG A 285 -22.55 -10.68 -12.83
N VAL A 286 -21.54 -11.45 -12.44
CA VAL A 286 -21.09 -12.64 -13.15
C VAL A 286 -21.13 -13.82 -12.19
N PRO A 287 -22.17 -14.66 -12.20
CA PRO A 287 -22.22 -15.85 -11.35
C PRO A 287 -21.16 -16.87 -11.78
N GLY A 288 -20.73 -17.73 -10.83
CA GLY A 288 -19.92 -18.91 -11.13
C GLY A 288 -20.78 -20.04 -11.71
N HIS A 289 -20.11 -21.04 -12.28
CA HIS A 289 -20.75 -22.19 -12.96
C HIS A 289 -21.58 -21.79 -14.19
N VAL A 290 -21.00 -20.96 -15.05
CA VAL A 290 -21.64 -20.45 -16.27
C VAL A 290 -20.75 -20.58 -17.50
N LEU A 291 -21.37 -20.74 -18.67
CA LEU A 291 -20.70 -20.48 -19.95
C LEU A 291 -20.66 -18.98 -20.22
N VAL A 292 -19.55 -18.50 -20.77
CA VAL A 292 -19.35 -17.10 -21.14
C VAL A 292 -19.21 -17.02 -22.66
N VAL A 293 -20.11 -16.28 -23.29
CA VAL A 293 -20.08 -16.01 -24.73
C VAL A 293 -19.75 -14.52 -24.94
N PRO A 294 -18.58 -14.18 -25.50
CA PRO A 294 -18.17 -12.79 -25.69
C PRO A 294 -18.96 -12.12 -26.81
N ALA A 295 -19.25 -10.83 -26.64
CA ALA A 295 -19.68 -9.96 -27.72
C ALA A 295 -18.54 -8.98 -28.06
N LEU A 296 -18.21 -8.91 -29.35
CA LEU A 296 -17.05 -8.19 -29.86
C LEU A 296 -17.44 -6.88 -30.54
N ASP A 297 -16.66 -5.82 -30.36
CA ASP A 297 -16.77 -4.61 -31.18
C ASP A 297 -16.09 -4.78 -32.56
N ALA A 298 -16.02 -3.70 -33.35
CA ALA A 298 -15.43 -3.71 -34.69
C ALA A 298 -13.93 -4.06 -34.68
N ASP A 299 -13.23 -3.77 -33.58
CA ASP A 299 -11.80 -4.02 -33.39
C ASP A 299 -11.52 -5.40 -32.78
N ALA A 300 -12.52 -6.30 -32.79
CA ALA A 300 -12.46 -7.62 -32.18
C ALA A 300 -12.17 -7.60 -30.66
N THR A 301 -12.53 -6.52 -29.97
CA THR A 301 -12.38 -6.38 -28.52
C THR A 301 -13.64 -6.84 -27.80
N VAL A 302 -13.48 -7.58 -26.70
CA VAL A 302 -14.60 -7.99 -25.84
C VAL A 302 -15.16 -6.77 -25.13
N VAL A 303 -16.39 -6.39 -25.47
CA VAL A 303 -17.09 -5.22 -24.92
C VAL A 303 -18.30 -5.58 -24.07
N ASP A 304 -18.74 -6.84 -24.12
CA ASP A 304 -19.85 -7.39 -23.34
C ASP A 304 -19.77 -8.93 -23.33
N CYS A 305 -20.58 -9.58 -22.50
CA CYS A 305 -20.68 -11.04 -22.41
C CYS A 305 -22.13 -11.46 -22.17
N MET A 306 -22.54 -12.53 -22.86
CA MET A 306 -23.73 -13.30 -22.51
C MET A 306 -23.31 -14.46 -21.60
N LEU A 307 -24.02 -14.67 -20.50
CA LEU A 307 -23.74 -15.75 -19.55
C LEU A 307 -24.87 -16.78 -19.56
N VAL A 308 -24.52 -18.06 -19.60
CA VAL A 308 -25.52 -19.16 -19.58
C VAL A 308 -25.27 -20.04 -18.37
N ARG A 309 -26.24 -20.13 -17.47
CA ARG A 309 -26.16 -20.98 -16.27
C ARG A 309 -26.25 -22.45 -16.67
N VAL A 310 -25.30 -23.23 -16.18
CA VAL A 310 -25.20 -24.66 -16.47
C VAL A 310 -26.28 -25.47 -15.75
N SER A 311 -26.79 -24.97 -14.61
CA SER A 311 -27.76 -25.66 -13.78
C SER A 311 -29.15 -25.79 -14.40
N ASP A 312 -29.60 -24.76 -15.12
CA ASP A 312 -30.97 -24.63 -15.60
C ASP A 312 -31.07 -24.06 -17.02
N GLY A 313 -29.93 -23.77 -17.68
CA GLY A 313 -29.90 -23.16 -19.00
C GLY A 313 -30.29 -21.68 -19.02
N SER A 314 -30.53 -21.05 -17.86
CA SER A 314 -30.98 -19.66 -17.82
C SER A 314 -29.91 -18.70 -18.34
N VAL A 315 -30.34 -17.71 -19.13
CA VAL A 315 -29.45 -16.79 -19.83
C VAL A 315 -29.47 -15.42 -19.18
N ILE A 316 -28.30 -14.87 -18.91
CA ILE A 316 -28.07 -13.46 -18.64
C ILE A 316 -27.56 -12.85 -19.97
N PRO A 317 -28.38 -12.07 -20.69
CA PRO A 317 -28.08 -11.66 -22.06
C PRO A 317 -26.89 -10.68 -22.14
N THR A 318 -26.70 -9.85 -21.13
CA THR A 318 -25.62 -8.86 -21.05
C THR A 318 -25.22 -8.64 -19.59
N VAL A 319 -23.95 -8.30 -19.36
CA VAL A 319 -23.43 -7.93 -18.03
C VAL A 319 -23.49 -6.41 -17.79
N HIS A 320 -24.06 -5.67 -18.75
CA HIS A 320 -24.31 -4.23 -18.71
C HIS A 320 -25.81 -3.91 -18.79
N ASP A 321 -26.16 -2.64 -18.63
CA ASP A 321 -27.56 -2.16 -18.72
C ASP A 321 -28.16 -2.31 -20.13
N ALA A 322 -27.32 -2.41 -21.17
CA ALA A 322 -27.73 -2.59 -22.55
C ALA A 322 -26.70 -3.46 -23.32
N PRO A 323 -27.15 -4.29 -24.30
CA PRO A 323 -26.26 -5.12 -25.11
C PRO A 323 -25.22 -4.29 -25.86
N ARG A 324 -23.95 -4.69 -25.80
CA ARG A 324 -22.86 -4.08 -26.60
C ARG A 324 -22.14 -5.13 -27.42
N GLY A 325 -21.59 -4.72 -28.57
CA GLY A 325 -20.88 -5.63 -29.47
C GLY A 325 -21.78 -6.66 -30.14
N LEU A 326 -21.15 -7.57 -30.90
CA LEU A 326 -21.80 -8.63 -31.66
C LEU A 326 -21.22 -9.99 -31.28
N ILE A 327 -22.08 -10.97 -30.97
CA ILE A 327 -21.68 -12.36 -30.73
C ILE A 327 -21.35 -13.02 -32.06
N ALA A 328 -20.30 -13.86 -32.07
CA ALA A 328 -19.85 -14.57 -33.27
C ALA A 328 -19.61 -13.62 -34.47
N ALA A 329 -19.04 -12.44 -34.23
CA ALA A 329 -18.86 -11.38 -35.24
C ALA A 329 -18.15 -11.86 -36.53
N ARG A 330 -17.31 -12.90 -36.45
CA ARG A 330 -16.66 -13.53 -37.60
C ARG A 330 -17.63 -14.14 -38.60
N VAL A 331 -18.82 -14.55 -38.18
CA VAL A 331 -19.87 -15.09 -39.07
C VAL A 331 -20.35 -13.98 -40.01
N ALA A 332 -20.60 -12.78 -39.49
CA ALA A 332 -21.06 -11.64 -40.28
C ALA A 332 -20.03 -11.17 -41.33
N THR A 333 -18.74 -11.44 -41.12
CA THR A 333 -17.68 -11.10 -42.09
C THR A 333 -17.32 -12.26 -43.03
N SER A 334 -17.81 -13.47 -42.79
CA SER A 334 -17.42 -14.68 -43.54
C SER A 334 -18.51 -15.19 -44.47
N TYR A 335 -19.76 -14.75 -44.30
CA TYR A 335 -20.91 -15.18 -45.10
C TYR A 335 -21.71 -13.96 -45.55
N ASP A 336 -22.16 -13.96 -46.79
CA ASP A 336 -23.09 -12.98 -47.33
C ASP A 336 -24.56 -13.33 -47.01
N ALA A 337 -24.83 -14.57 -46.62
CA ALA A 337 -26.13 -15.07 -46.18
C ALA A 337 -26.04 -15.76 -44.81
N ILE A 338 -26.82 -15.32 -43.82
CA ILE A 338 -26.75 -15.82 -42.43
C ILE A 338 -28.10 -16.34 -41.90
N ILE A 339 -28.05 -17.30 -40.97
CA ILE A 339 -29.21 -17.73 -40.18
C ILE A 339 -29.17 -16.98 -38.85
N VAL A 340 -30.21 -16.23 -38.52
CA VAL A 340 -30.28 -15.45 -37.28
C VAL A 340 -31.16 -16.17 -36.26
N VAL A 341 -30.62 -16.40 -35.07
CA VAL A 341 -31.29 -17.04 -33.94
C VAL A 341 -31.18 -16.19 -32.68
N ASP A 342 -32.06 -16.41 -31.70
CA ASP A 342 -32.07 -15.72 -30.40
C ASP A 342 -31.84 -16.65 -29.19
N SER A 343 -31.52 -17.91 -29.47
CA SER A 343 -31.22 -18.98 -28.51
C SER A 343 -29.85 -19.58 -28.82
N LEU A 344 -29.03 -19.72 -27.77
CA LEU A 344 -27.72 -20.38 -27.90
C LEU A 344 -27.88 -21.88 -28.22
N GLN A 345 -28.98 -22.48 -27.76
CA GLN A 345 -29.28 -23.90 -28.02
C GLN A 345 -29.55 -24.13 -29.50
N ASP A 346 -30.43 -23.33 -30.10
CA ASP A 346 -30.77 -23.41 -31.52
C ASP A 346 -29.54 -23.16 -32.39
N ALA A 347 -28.67 -22.24 -31.96
CA ALA A 347 -27.39 -21.99 -32.62
C ALA A 347 -26.48 -23.22 -32.61
N ALA A 348 -26.44 -23.95 -31.48
CA ALA A 348 -25.67 -25.17 -31.33
C ALA A 348 -26.27 -26.33 -32.16
N ASP A 349 -27.60 -26.50 -32.13
CA ASP A 349 -28.30 -27.55 -32.87
C ASP A 349 -28.10 -27.39 -34.39
N LEU A 350 -28.24 -26.16 -34.91
CA LEU A 350 -27.94 -25.85 -36.31
C LEU A 350 -26.47 -26.09 -36.65
N ALA A 351 -25.54 -25.85 -35.71
CA ALA A 351 -24.14 -26.19 -35.90
C ALA A 351 -23.89 -27.71 -35.96
N VAL A 352 -24.63 -28.51 -35.19
CA VAL A 352 -24.59 -29.98 -35.28
C VAL A 352 -25.14 -30.45 -36.64
N GLU A 353 -26.17 -29.80 -37.16
CA GLU A 353 -26.74 -30.06 -38.50
C GLU A 353 -25.83 -29.63 -39.66
N GLY A 354 -24.71 -28.96 -39.36
CA GLY A 354 -23.71 -28.55 -40.37
C GLY A 354 -23.83 -27.10 -40.82
N HIS A 355 -24.78 -26.31 -40.31
CA HIS A 355 -24.86 -24.88 -40.59
C HIS A 355 -23.69 -24.15 -39.93
N ARG A 356 -23.02 -23.27 -40.68
CA ARG A 356 -21.82 -22.52 -40.20
C ARG A 356 -22.02 -21.01 -40.27
N ASN A 357 -23.10 -20.58 -40.90
CA ASN A 357 -23.49 -19.19 -41.09
C ASN A 357 -24.52 -18.72 -40.04
N VAL A 358 -24.46 -19.25 -38.82
CA VAL A 358 -25.44 -18.96 -37.75
C VAL A 358 -24.95 -17.79 -36.89
N LEU A 359 -25.78 -16.75 -36.75
CA LEU A 359 -25.50 -15.55 -35.96
C LEU A 359 -26.52 -15.41 -34.82
N LEU A 360 -26.04 -15.26 -33.60
CA LEU A 360 -26.88 -15.10 -32.40
C LEU A 360 -27.11 -13.63 -32.09
N LEU A 361 -28.37 -13.21 -31.92
CA LEU A 361 -28.76 -11.88 -31.45
C LEU A 361 -29.54 -11.97 -30.13
N ARG A 362 -29.20 -11.14 -29.16
CA ARG A 362 -29.76 -11.17 -27.79
C ARG A 362 -31.12 -10.46 -27.65
N GLY A 363 -31.90 -10.42 -28.73
CA GLY A 363 -33.19 -9.73 -28.82
C GLY A 363 -33.15 -8.42 -29.63
N THR A 364 -34.22 -7.64 -29.55
CA THR A 364 -34.44 -6.47 -30.41
C THR A 364 -33.46 -5.33 -30.19
N GLU A 365 -33.06 -5.05 -28.95
CA GLU A 365 -32.08 -4.00 -28.66
C GLU A 365 -30.69 -4.34 -29.23
N ASP A 366 -30.30 -5.61 -29.21
CA ASP A 366 -29.04 -6.08 -29.80
C ASP A 366 -29.09 -6.05 -31.34
N ALA A 367 -30.25 -6.41 -31.92
CA ALA A 367 -30.50 -6.28 -33.35
C ALA A 367 -30.45 -4.82 -33.80
N LYS A 368 -31.07 -3.90 -33.04
CA LYS A 368 -31.06 -2.46 -33.31
C LYS A 368 -29.65 -1.88 -33.25
N ALA A 369 -28.83 -2.32 -32.30
CA ALA A 369 -27.45 -1.88 -32.16
C ALA A 369 -26.53 -2.40 -33.29
N ASN A 370 -26.82 -3.58 -33.84
CA ASN A 370 -25.90 -4.26 -34.76
C ASN A 370 -26.40 -4.41 -36.21
N ALA A 371 -27.67 -4.14 -36.55
CA ALA A 371 -28.21 -4.37 -37.89
C ALA A 371 -27.40 -3.65 -39.00
N ALA A 372 -27.07 -2.37 -38.79
CA ALA A 372 -26.24 -1.61 -39.73
C ALA A 372 -24.82 -2.19 -39.86
N ARG A 373 -24.25 -2.68 -38.75
CA ARG A 373 -22.93 -3.31 -38.72
C ARG A 373 -22.93 -4.65 -39.46
N ILE A 374 -23.98 -5.45 -39.30
CA ILE A 374 -24.15 -6.74 -39.99
C ILE A 374 -24.21 -6.50 -41.50
N ALA A 375 -25.02 -5.55 -41.96
CA ALA A 375 -25.11 -5.17 -43.36
C ALA A 375 -23.76 -4.65 -43.91
N ALA A 376 -23.07 -3.79 -43.15
CA ALA A 376 -21.76 -3.25 -43.52
C ALA A 376 -20.66 -4.32 -43.59
N SER A 377 -20.85 -5.47 -42.92
CA SER A 377 -19.89 -6.59 -42.95
C SER A 377 -20.00 -7.45 -44.22
N GLY A 378 -20.97 -7.15 -45.10
CA GLY A 378 -21.17 -7.86 -46.37
C GLY A 378 -22.39 -8.77 -46.41
N VAL A 379 -23.14 -8.88 -45.31
CA VAL A 379 -24.37 -9.69 -45.26
C VAL A 379 -25.47 -9.05 -46.10
N ARG A 380 -26.00 -9.80 -47.07
CA ARG A 380 -27.05 -9.39 -48.00
C ARG A 380 -28.37 -10.13 -47.78
N ALA A 381 -28.34 -11.32 -47.20
CA ALA A 381 -29.53 -12.11 -46.89
C ALA A 381 -29.50 -12.67 -45.46
N ALA A 382 -30.68 -12.79 -44.84
CA ALA A 382 -30.83 -13.43 -43.53
C ALA A 382 -32.10 -14.28 -43.42
N ASP A 383 -31.96 -15.48 -42.87
CA ASP A 383 -33.06 -16.36 -42.47
C ASP A 383 -33.27 -16.21 -40.96
N VAL A 384 -34.29 -15.45 -40.56
CA VAL A 384 -34.57 -15.16 -39.15
C VAL A 384 -35.40 -16.29 -38.56
N ARG A 385 -34.77 -17.13 -37.74
CA ARG A 385 -35.33 -18.29 -37.02
C ARG A 385 -35.37 -18.05 -35.51
N CYS A 386 -35.74 -16.84 -35.10
CA CYS A 386 -35.88 -16.51 -33.67
C CYS A 386 -37.21 -17.03 -33.11
N GLU A 387 -37.18 -17.56 -31.90
CA GLU A 387 -38.39 -17.95 -31.14
C GLU A 387 -39.16 -16.71 -30.66
N ARG A 388 -38.42 -15.65 -30.28
CA ARG A 388 -38.99 -14.40 -29.74
C ARG A 388 -38.72 -13.23 -30.67
N GLN A 389 -39.66 -12.29 -30.72
CA GLN A 389 -39.52 -11.00 -31.41
C GLN A 389 -39.08 -11.08 -32.89
N ARG A 390 -39.31 -12.23 -33.54
CA ARG A 390 -39.01 -12.46 -34.95
C ARG A 390 -39.43 -11.32 -35.90
N PRO A 391 -40.67 -10.79 -35.85
CA PRO A 391 -41.07 -9.73 -36.77
C PRO A 391 -40.29 -8.41 -36.56
N GLU A 392 -39.97 -8.07 -35.31
CA GLU A 392 -39.24 -6.85 -34.95
C GLU A 392 -37.78 -6.93 -35.40
N ILE A 393 -37.12 -8.07 -35.14
CA ILE A 393 -35.74 -8.34 -35.57
C ILE A 393 -35.66 -8.37 -37.10
N ALA A 394 -36.60 -9.03 -37.77
CA ALA A 394 -36.65 -9.07 -39.23
C ALA A 394 -36.88 -7.68 -39.85
N SER A 395 -37.68 -6.82 -39.21
CA SER A 395 -37.86 -5.44 -39.66
C SER A 395 -36.56 -4.65 -39.56
N LEU A 396 -35.86 -4.71 -38.42
CA LEU A 396 -34.60 -3.98 -38.21
C LEU A 396 -33.50 -4.38 -39.21
N LEU A 397 -33.39 -5.67 -39.51
CA LEU A 397 -32.44 -6.18 -40.51
C LEU A 397 -32.83 -5.74 -41.93
N ARG A 398 -34.14 -5.71 -42.25
CA ARG A 398 -34.63 -5.21 -43.53
C ARG A 398 -34.37 -3.72 -43.70
N ASP A 399 -34.58 -2.94 -42.65
CA ASP A 399 -34.31 -1.50 -42.64
C ASP A 399 -32.82 -1.19 -42.83
N ALA A 400 -31.94 -2.10 -42.39
CA ALA A 400 -30.50 -2.05 -42.66
C ALA A 400 -30.09 -2.54 -44.07
N GLY A 401 -31.05 -2.97 -44.90
CA GLY A 401 -30.80 -3.39 -46.29
C GLY A 401 -30.55 -4.89 -46.50
N ILE A 402 -30.86 -5.73 -45.52
CA ILE A 402 -30.70 -7.20 -45.60
C ILE A 402 -32.01 -7.84 -46.07
N VAL A 403 -31.93 -8.70 -47.09
CA VAL A 403 -33.09 -9.44 -47.62
C VAL A 403 -33.47 -10.56 -46.67
N ILE A 404 -34.73 -10.61 -46.24
CA ILE A 404 -35.23 -11.64 -45.31
C ILE A 404 -35.92 -12.76 -46.09
N GLY A 405 -35.43 -13.99 -45.95
CA GLY A 405 -35.98 -15.18 -46.62
C GLY A 405 -35.21 -16.46 -46.29
N PRO A 406 -35.74 -17.64 -46.66
CA PRO A 406 -35.05 -18.90 -46.44
C PRO A 406 -33.76 -18.98 -47.27
N ILE A 407 -32.66 -19.38 -46.64
CA ILE A 407 -31.34 -19.52 -47.27
C ILE A 407 -31.04 -21.02 -47.50
N ALA A 408 -30.52 -21.37 -48.68
CA ALA A 408 -30.08 -22.74 -48.99
C ALA A 408 -28.74 -23.05 -48.29
N ALA A 409 -28.51 -24.31 -47.90
CA ALA A 409 -27.26 -24.71 -47.28
C ALA A 409 -26.08 -24.55 -48.26
N GLU A 410 -25.20 -23.58 -48.02
CA GLU A 410 -23.98 -23.41 -48.80
C GLU A 410 -22.89 -24.39 -48.37
N GLU A 411 -22.06 -24.85 -49.32
CA GLU A 411 -20.89 -25.67 -49.03
C GLU A 411 -19.82 -24.87 -48.26
N PRO A 412 -19.16 -25.49 -47.26
CA PRO A 412 -18.28 -24.78 -46.34
C PRO A 412 -17.03 -24.24 -47.05
N VAL A 413 -16.80 -22.93 -46.97
CA VAL A 413 -15.46 -22.36 -47.18
C VAL A 413 -14.57 -22.90 -46.06
N VAL A 414 -13.59 -23.73 -46.40
CA VAL A 414 -12.65 -24.33 -45.44
C VAL A 414 -11.81 -23.23 -44.81
N LEU A 415 -12.23 -22.77 -43.63
CA LEU A 415 -11.44 -21.89 -42.78
C LEU A 415 -10.42 -22.74 -42.02
N ALA A 416 -9.13 -22.48 -42.25
CA ALA A 416 -8.06 -23.03 -41.45
C ALA A 416 -8.20 -22.51 -40.01
N PHE A 417 -8.49 -23.40 -39.07
CA PHE A 417 -8.48 -23.11 -37.64
C PHE A 417 -7.02 -23.18 -37.15
N PRO A 418 -6.41 -22.08 -36.66
CA PRO A 418 -5.14 -22.19 -35.98
C PRO A 418 -5.38 -22.93 -34.65
N THR A 419 -4.85 -24.14 -34.56
CA THR A 419 -4.79 -24.86 -33.29
C THR A 419 -3.86 -24.07 -32.37
N LEU A 420 -4.35 -23.68 -31.19
CA LEU A 420 -3.57 -22.99 -30.16
C LEU A 420 -2.45 -23.92 -29.66
N VAL A 421 -1.29 -23.85 -30.32
CA VAL A 421 -0.02 -24.36 -29.78
C VAL A 421 0.54 -23.26 -28.88
N VAL A 422 0.60 -23.54 -27.58
CA VAL A 422 1.27 -22.67 -26.61
C VAL A 422 2.77 -22.85 -26.80
N SER A 423 3.44 -21.84 -27.36
CA SER A 423 4.90 -21.71 -27.29
C SER A 423 5.28 -20.27 -26.93
N ASN A 424 6.23 -20.16 -26.02
CA ASN A 424 6.76 -18.92 -25.47
C ASN A 424 7.64 -18.14 -26.46
N ALA A 425 7.61 -16.81 -26.28
CA ALA A 425 8.63 -15.79 -26.58
C ALA A 425 8.75 -15.14 -27.98
N SER A 426 8.50 -13.81 -27.92
CA SER A 426 9.20 -12.62 -28.48
C SER A 426 9.27 -12.27 -29.99
N VAL A 427 8.62 -11.13 -30.27
CA VAL A 427 8.98 -9.93 -31.07
C VAL A 427 9.31 -10.08 -32.57
N GLY A 428 8.53 -9.38 -33.41
CA GLY A 428 8.90 -9.03 -34.79
C GLY A 428 7.82 -8.22 -35.50
N ALA A 429 8.21 -7.13 -36.15
CA ALA A 429 7.39 -6.01 -36.59
C ALA A 429 6.47 -6.25 -37.81
N VAL A 430 5.47 -5.36 -37.91
CA VAL A 430 4.50 -5.19 -39.00
C VAL A 430 5.14 -4.45 -40.19
N PRO A 431 4.81 -4.78 -41.46
CA PRO A 431 4.94 -3.84 -42.57
C PRO A 431 3.63 -3.09 -42.83
N SER A 432 3.77 -1.78 -42.99
CA SER A 432 2.75 -0.76 -43.24
C SER A 432 2.05 -0.89 -44.59
N ALA A 433 0.83 -0.34 -44.69
CA ALA A 433 0.32 0.28 -45.91
C ALA A 433 -0.58 1.48 -45.57
N GLU A 434 -0.34 2.57 -46.28
CA GLU A 434 -0.72 3.96 -46.03
C GLU A 434 -2.11 4.33 -46.57
N THR A 435 -2.71 5.41 -46.06
CA THR A 435 -3.52 6.34 -46.89
C THR A 435 -3.50 7.77 -46.31
N SER A 436 -3.11 8.75 -47.13
CA SER A 436 -3.08 10.22 -46.93
C SER A 436 -4.46 10.81 -46.59
N ALA A 437 -4.67 11.74 -45.63
CA ALA A 437 -4.11 13.07 -45.30
C ALA A 437 -4.95 14.25 -45.84
N VAL A 438 -5.54 15.01 -44.93
CA VAL A 438 -5.99 16.42 -45.09
C VAL A 438 -5.24 17.23 -44.03
N ALA A 439 -4.67 18.37 -44.43
CA ALA A 439 -3.69 19.12 -43.65
C ALA A 439 -4.31 19.88 -42.45
N GLU A 440 -3.88 19.50 -41.25
CA GLU A 440 -4.12 20.20 -39.96
C GLU A 440 -2.92 21.07 -39.58
N PRO A 441 -3.11 22.11 -38.74
CA PRO A 441 -2.05 23.06 -38.38
C PRO A 441 -0.88 22.35 -37.69
N ALA A 442 0.34 22.64 -38.14
CA ALA A 442 1.55 22.07 -37.59
C ALA A 442 1.71 22.50 -36.11
N ALA A 443 1.62 21.53 -35.20
CA ALA A 443 1.85 21.75 -33.78
C ALA A 443 3.34 22.02 -33.51
N SER A 444 3.63 23.03 -32.69
CA SER A 444 4.97 23.31 -32.21
C SER A 444 5.52 22.14 -31.39
N PRO A 445 6.84 21.87 -31.41
CA PRO A 445 7.42 20.77 -30.66
C PRO A 445 7.33 21.03 -29.14
N LEU A 446 6.94 20.00 -28.39
CA LEU A 446 6.97 19.98 -26.93
C LEU A 446 8.42 19.98 -26.45
N ILE A 447 8.75 20.95 -25.58
CA ILE A 447 10.07 21.09 -24.96
C ILE A 447 9.95 20.74 -23.49
N LEU A 448 10.87 19.95 -22.96
CA LEU A 448 10.98 19.70 -21.52
C LEU A 448 11.47 20.99 -20.83
N VAL A 449 10.70 21.49 -19.87
CA VAL A 449 11.00 22.71 -19.09
C VAL A 449 11.64 22.36 -17.75
N ASP A 450 11.11 21.35 -17.08
CA ASP A 450 11.56 20.92 -15.75
C ASP A 450 11.26 19.44 -15.51
N HIS A 451 12.07 18.77 -14.69
CA HIS A 451 11.90 17.37 -14.34
C HIS A 451 12.52 17.08 -12.96
N ASP A 452 11.66 16.81 -11.97
CA ASP A 452 12.04 16.46 -10.62
C ASP A 452 11.88 14.95 -10.38
N GLN A 453 13.03 14.27 -10.25
CA GLN A 453 13.08 12.83 -10.00
C GLN A 453 12.62 12.44 -8.59
N ARG A 454 12.67 13.36 -7.60
CA ARG A 454 12.29 13.09 -6.21
C ARG A 454 10.79 13.09 -6.00
N THR A 455 10.08 13.90 -6.79
CA THR A 455 8.60 13.99 -6.77
C THR A 455 7.94 13.26 -7.94
N GLU A 456 8.74 12.63 -8.81
CA GLU A 456 8.30 11.90 -10.01
C GLU A 456 7.46 12.76 -10.97
N GLN A 457 7.78 14.05 -11.12
CA GLN A 457 7.04 14.97 -11.98
C GLN A 457 7.92 15.58 -13.07
N ALA A 458 7.40 15.63 -14.30
CA ALA A 458 8.01 16.33 -15.43
C ALA A 458 7.05 17.39 -15.97
N THR A 459 7.60 18.53 -16.38
CA THR A 459 6.86 19.64 -16.99
C THR A 459 7.40 19.93 -18.38
N PHE A 460 6.52 19.92 -19.37
CA PHE A 460 6.81 20.24 -20.76
C PHE A 460 6.00 21.46 -21.21
N SER A 461 6.50 22.22 -22.18
CA SER A 461 5.75 23.32 -22.78
C SER A 461 5.86 23.32 -24.30
N ALA A 462 4.80 23.76 -24.95
CA ALA A 462 4.78 24.14 -26.36
C ALA A 462 3.93 25.41 -26.49
N ASP A 463 4.54 26.46 -27.03
CA ASP A 463 3.95 27.79 -27.14
C ASP A 463 3.44 28.32 -25.78
N ASP A 464 2.12 28.47 -25.62
CA ASP A 464 1.45 28.97 -24.42
C ASP A 464 0.81 27.85 -23.57
N ILE A 465 1.04 26.57 -23.92
CA ILE A 465 0.49 25.40 -23.25
C ILE A 465 1.57 24.66 -22.46
N THR A 466 1.32 24.43 -21.17
CA THR A 466 2.19 23.69 -20.25
C THR A 466 1.53 22.35 -19.87
N TYR A 467 2.33 21.28 -19.86
CA TYR A 467 1.93 19.92 -19.52
C TYR A 467 2.78 19.43 -18.34
N SER A 468 2.18 19.21 -17.18
CA SER A 468 2.86 18.53 -16.06
C SER A 468 2.35 17.10 -15.91
N CYS A 469 3.24 16.14 -15.68
CA CYS A 469 2.89 14.73 -15.68
C CYS A 469 3.71 13.90 -14.70
N GLU A 470 3.09 12.86 -14.14
CA GLU A 470 3.78 11.82 -13.37
C GLU A 470 4.72 11.01 -14.29
N VAL A 471 5.95 10.75 -13.87
CA VAL A 471 6.94 9.92 -14.58
C VAL A 471 7.06 8.57 -13.88
N PRO A 472 6.39 7.52 -14.37
CA PRO A 472 6.40 6.20 -13.76
C PRO A 472 7.68 5.43 -14.11
N TRP A 473 8.45 5.06 -13.09
CA TRP A 473 9.72 4.32 -13.27
C TRP A 473 9.55 2.80 -13.39
N ASP A 474 8.31 2.28 -13.23
CA ASP A 474 7.97 0.85 -13.26
C ASP A 474 7.41 0.38 -14.61
N GLU A 475 7.80 1.06 -15.69
CA GLU A 475 7.37 0.81 -17.08
C GLU A 475 5.85 0.94 -17.32
N ARG A 476 5.08 1.45 -16.33
CA ARG A 476 3.66 1.75 -16.53
C ARG A 476 3.51 2.92 -17.50
N THR A 477 2.52 2.81 -18.38
CA THR A 477 2.21 3.85 -19.37
C THR A 477 1.06 4.76 -18.91
N ARG A 478 0.44 4.43 -17.77
CA ARG A 478 -0.67 5.17 -17.17
C ARG A 478 -0.17 6.22 -16.18
N VAL A 479 -0.38 7.50 -16.53
CA VAL A 479 0.18 8.64 -15.80
C VAL A 479 -0.88 9.71 -15.50
N GLY A 480 -0.74 10.38 -14.36
CA GLY A 480 -1.45 11.63 -14.12
C GLY A 480 -0.85 12.74 -14.97
N ILE A 481 -1.68 13.48 -15.71
CA ILE A 481 -1.29 14.63 -16.53
C ILE A 481 -2.14 15.84 -16.18
N ARG A 482 -1.55 17.04 -16.23
CA ARG A 482 -2.23 18.32 -16.06
C ARG A 482 -1.80 19.25 -17.19
N ILE A 483 -2.77 19.74 -17.94
CA ILE A 483 -2.58 20.62 -19.10
C ILE A 483 -3.05 22.02 -18.72
N VAL A 484 -2.23 23.05 -18.91
CA VAL A 484 -2.48 24.43 -18.49
C VAL A 484 -2.21 25.39 -19.64
N ARG A 485 -3.11 26.34 -19.89
CA ARG A 485 -2.95 27.42 -20.88
C ARG A 485 -3.72 28.65 -20.41
N GLY A 486 -3.08 29.81 -20.34
CA GLY A 486 -3.75 31.08 -20.02
C GLY A 486 -4.57 31.10 -18.73
N GLY A 487 -4.19 30.32 -17.70
CA GLY A 487 -4.91 30.24 -16.41
C GLY A 487 -6.02 29.18 -16.34
N HIS A 488 -6.31 28.46 -17.43
CA HIS A 488 -7.21 27.31 -17.44
C HIS A 488 -6.42 26.01 -17.30
N GLU A 489 -6.96 25.05 -16.53
CA GLU A 489 -6.32 23.75 -16.30
C GLU A 489 -7.23 22.55 -16.61
N HIS A 490 -6.61 21.45 -17.04
CA HIS A 490 -7.25 20.16 -17.26
C HIS A 490 -6.39 19.03 -16.68
N PRO A 491 -6.75 18.49 -15.49
CA PRO A 491 -6.17 17.26 -14.96
C PRO A 491 -6.85 16.02 -15.55
N ASP A 492 -6.08 14.99 -15.89
CA ASP A 492 -6.55 13.69 -16.36
C ASP A 492 -5.56 12.58 -15.96
N ARG A 493 -5.99 11.31 -15.98
CA ARG A 493 -5.13 10.14 -15.75
C ARG A 493 -5.31 9.12 -16.86
N ILE A 494 -4.38 9.12 -17.79
CA ILE A 494 -4.49 8.35 -19.04
C ILE A 494 -3.31 7.43 -19.24
N ASP A 495 -3.54 6.35 -19.98
CA ASP A 495 -2.47 5.57 -20.57
C ASP A 495 -1.97 6.27 -21.83
N LEU A 496 -0.75 6.81 -21.76
CA LEU A 496 -0.14 7.53 -22.89
C LEU A 496 0.24 6.61 -24.05
N ALA A 497 0.35 5.28 -23.85
CA ALA A 497 0.60 4.34 -24.93
C ALA A 497 -0.65 4.04 -25.76
N GLU A 498 -1.84 4.24 -25.20
CA GLU A 498 -3.11 3.96 -25.86
C GLU A 498 -3.62 5.16 -26.66
N ASP A 499 -3.63 5.04 -28.00
CA ASP A 499 -4.08 6.08 -28.94
C ASP A 499 -5.49 6.60 -28.61
N ALA A 500 -6.41 5.69 -28.27
CA ALA A 500 -7.78 6.03 -27.92
C ALA A 500 -7.86 6.92 -26.66
N GLN A 501 -6.94 6.74 -25.70
CA GLN A 501 -6.91 7.55 -24.48
C GLN A 501 -6.28 8.92 -24.71
N ARG A 502 -5.25 9.01 -25.57
CA ARG A 502 -4.69 10.31 -25.99
C ARG A 502 -5.72 11.17 -26.73
N ARG A 503 -6.48 10.56 -27.65
CA ARG A 503 -7.59 11.23 -28.37
C ARG A 503 -8.68 11.74 -27.44
N ARG A 504 -9.07 10.93 -26.46
CA ARG A 504 -10.07 11.33 -25.44
C ARG A 504 -9.58 12.51 -24.61
N CYS A 505 -8.36 12.44 -24.10
CA CYS A 505 -7.80 13.52 -23.30
C CYS A 505 -7.65 14.79 -24.11
N ALA A 506 -7.13 14.70 -25.35
CA ALA A 506 -6.99 15.83 -26.26
C ALA A 506 -8.33 16.53 -26.54
N SER A 507 -9.40 15.75 -26.78
CA SER A 507 -10.75 16.28 -26.99
C SER A 507 -11.31 16.96 -25.74
N SER A 508 -11.08 16.37 -24.55
CA SER A 508 -11.56 16.96 -23.29
C SER A 508 -10.76 18.19 -22.86
N ALA A 509 -9.45 18.21 -23.11
CA ALA A 509 -8.57 19.32 -22.83
C ALA A 509 -8.86 20.50 -23.77
N ALA A 510 -9.09 20.23 -25.07
CA ALA A 510 -9.39 21.25 -26.07
C ALA A 510 -10.56 22.16 -25.63
N LEU A 511 -11.60 21.56 -25.04
CA LEU A 511 -12.77 22.27 -24.54
C LEU A 511 -12.51 23.17 -23.32
N ARG A 512 -11.52 22.84 -22.48
CA ARG A 512 -11.25 23.55 -21.22
C ARG A 512 -10.10 24.55 -21.33
N VAL A 513 -9.04 24.16 -22.03
CA VAL A 513 -7.81 24.93 -22.16
C VAL A 513 -7.77 25.74 -23.47
N GLY A 514 -8.78 25.59 -24.34
CA GLY A 514 -9.00 26.45 -25.50
C GLY A 514 -8.04 26.24 -26.68
N ALA A 515 -7.34 25.10 -26.75
CA ALA A 515 -6.47 24.73 -27.86
C ALA A 515 -7.11 23.65 -28.76
N ALA A 516 -6.66 23.53 -30.02
CA ALA A 516 -7.20 22.55 -30.94
C ALA A 516 -6.90 21.11 -30.49
N ALA A 517 -7.88 20.21 -30.60
CA ALA A 517 -7.73 18.82 -30.15
C ALA A 517 -6.60 18.09 -30.90
N SER A 518 -6.41 18.34 -32.20
CA SER A 518 -5.31 17.77 -32.97
C SER A 518 -3.92 18.26 -32.52
N VAL A 519 -3.82 19.50 -32.05
CA VAL A 519 -2.58 20.04 -31.45
C VAL A 519 -2.30 19.35 -30.11
N ILE A 520 -3.29 19.22 -29.23
CA ILE A 520 -3.12 18.53 -27.94
C ILE A 520 -2.84 17.04 -28.15
N GLU A 521 -3.48 16.37 -29.11
CA GLU A 521 -3.23 14.96 -29.43
C GLU A 521 -1.79 14.76 -29.90
N THR A 522 -1.30 15.66 -30.77
CA THR A 522 0.09 15.67 -31.23
C THR A 522 1.04 15.91 -30.06
N HIS A 523 0.72 16.85 -29.17
CA HIS A 523 1.48 17.12 -27.95
C HIS A 523 1.49 15.92 -26.99
N LEU A 524 0.37 15.21 -26.81
CA LEU A 524 0.31 14.01 -25.97
C LEU A 524 1.09 12.84 -26.57
N ALA A 525 1.15 12.73 -27.90
CA ALA A 525 2.01 11.75 -28.57
C ALA A 525 3.51 12.11 -28.40
N GLN A 526 3.86 13.40 -28.48
CA GLN A 526 5.20 13.88 -28.17
C GLN A 526 5.54 13.75 -26.68
N LEU A 527 4.58 13.96 -25.78
CA LEU A 527 4.70 13.77 -24.33
C LEU A 527 4.94 12.30 -24.01
N HIS A 528 4.20 11.37 -24.63
CA HIS A 528 4.44 9.94 -24.51
C HIS A 528 5.86 9.58 -24.94
N ARG A 529 6.34 10.13 -26.07
CA ARG A 529 7.72 9.96 -26.52
C ARG A 529 8.72 10.56 -25.53
N GLY A 530 8.47 11.78 -25.03
CA GLY A 530 9.34 12.47 -24.07
C GLY A 530 9.43 11.78 -22.73
N ILE A 531 8.31 11.28 -22.18
CA ILE A 531 8.28 10.44 -20.97
C ILE A 531 8.97 9.11 -21.25
N ARG A 532 8.71 8.46 -22.39
CA ARG A 532 9.44 7.25 -22.76
C ARG A 532 10.92 7.51 -22.90
N GLU A 533 11.35 8.64 -23.42
CA GLU A 533 12.77 9.02 -23.47
C GLU A 533 13.33 9.37 -22.09
N LEU A 534 12.55 9.92 -21.15
CA LEU A 534 12.97 10.14 -19.77
C LEU A 534 13.06 8.83 -18.99
N VAL A 535 12.06 7.96 -19.11
CA VAL A 535 12.02 6.60 -18.56
C VAL A 535 13.06 5.73 -19.24
N GLU A 536 13.33 5.89 -20.53
CA GLU A 536 14.39 5.21 -21.27
C GLU A 536 15.74 5.88 -21.06
N ARG A 537 15.85 7.13 -20.61
CA ARG A 537 17.11 7.71 -20.12
C ARG A 537 17.40 7.26 -18.69
N ALA A 538 16.37 7.07 -17.84
CA ALA A 538 16.50 6.53 -16.49
C ALA A 538 16.57 5.00 -16.46
N SER A 539 15.95 4.34 -17.43
CA SER A 539 16.08 2.91 -17.71
C SER A 539 17.33 2.69 -18.54
N ALA A 540 17.73 3.49 -19.51
CA ALA A 540 19.12 3.49 -19.97
C ALA A 540 20.05 4.17 -18.95
N SER A 541 19.60 4.50 -17.74
CA SER A 541 20.43 4.70 -16.54
C SER A 541 20.45 3.41 -15.71
N SER A 542 19.38 2.60 -15.67
CA SER A 542 19.16 1.36 -14.88
C SER A 542 19.39 0.01 -15.61
N ARG A 543 18.94 -0.11 -16.84
CA ARG A 543 19.45 -0.94 -17.94
C ARG A 543 20.82 -0.45 -18.41
N SER A 544 21.19 0.82 -18.23
CA SER A 544 22.62 1.11 -18.07
C SER A 544 23.15 0.84 -16.68
N VAL A 545 22.42 0.62 -15.60
CA VAL A 545 23.01 -0.09 -14.43
C VAL A 545 23.29 -1.57 -14.80
N ALA A 546 22.44 -2.19 -15.63
CA ALA A 546 22.62 -3.52 -16.21
C ALA A 546 23.60 -3.58 -17.42
N LYS A 547 23.94 -2.42 -18.03
CA LYS A 547 24.92 -2.24 -19.12
C LYS A 547 26.18 -1.47 -18.66
N LEU A 548 26.14 -0.81 -17.50
CA LEU A 548 27.23 -0.31 -16.63
C LEU A 548 27.77 -1.48 -15.82
N THR A 549 27.06 -2.62 -15.78
CA THR A 549 27.67 -3.88 -15.39
C THR A 549 28.81 -4.24 -16.34
N SER A 550 28.76 -3.78 -17.61
CA SER A 550 29.99 -3.54 -18.38
C SER A 550 30.47 -2.12 -18.13
N MET A 551 31.19 -1.94 -17.01
CA MET A 551 32.10 -0.79 -16.89
C MET A 551 32.96 -0.77 -18.16
N SER A 552 33.10 0.40 -18.80
CA SER A 552 34.02 0.51 -19.93
C SER A 552 35.42 0.07 -19.49
N ASP A 553 36.24 -0.46 -20.41
CA ASP A 553 37.61 -0.86 -20.06
C ASP A 553 38.41 0.32 -19.48
N THR A 554 38.12 1.54 -19.95
CA THR A 554 38.67 2.80 -19.41
C THR A 554 38.21 3.09 -17.99
N ASP A 555 36.92 2.95 -17.68
CA ASP A 555 36.39 3.15 -16.33
C ASP A 555 36.89 2.08 -15.37
N ARG A 556 37.00 0.84 -15.85
CA ARG A 556 37.54 -0.29 -15.08
C ARG A 556 39.02 -0.09 -14.77
N ALA A 557 39.82 0.34 -15.76
CA ALA A 557 41.22 0.66 -15.55
C ALA A 557 41.39 1.83 -14.55
N SER A 558 40.58 2.89 -14.69
CA SER A 558 40.59 4.04 -13.78
C SER A 558 40.18 3.66 -12.35
N ALA A 559 39.13 2.85 -12.19
CA ALA A 559 38.67 2.36 -10.89
C ALA A 559 39.72 1.45 -10.22
N LEU A 560 40.37 0.56 -10.98
CA LEU A 560 41.46 -0.28 -10.47
C LEU A 560 42.71 0.54 -10.13
N ALA A 561 43.02 1.58 -10.90
CA ALA A 561 44.10 2.51 -10.57
C ALA A 561 43.80 3.27 -9.28
N PHE A 562 42.57 3.75 -9.11
CA PHE A 562 42.11 4.35 -7.87
C PHE A 562 42.20 3.35 -6.71
N ALA A 563 41.74 2.11 -6.89
CA ALA A 563 41.78 1.06 -5.86
C ALA A 563 43.19 0.68 -5.36
N LYS A 564 44.25 1.05 -6.09
CA LYS A 564 45.64 0.85 -5.71
C LYS A 564 46.27 2.05 -5.00
N GLN A 565 45.55 3.17 -4.86
CA GLN A 565 46.08 4.36 -4.20
C GLN A 565 46.18 4.18 -2.68
N PRO A 566 47.22 4.71 -2.03
CA PRO A 566 47.32 4.65 -0.58
C PRO A 566 46.28 5.56 0.09
N ARG A 567 45.93 5.22 1.33
CA ARG A 567 44.99 5.97 2.20
C ARG A 567 43.60 6.15 1.55
N LEU A 568 43.03 5.08 0.98
CA LEU A 568 41.73 5.16 0.29
C LEU A 568 40.63 5.69 1.19
N LEU A 569 40.58 5.22 2.43
CA LEU A 569 39.53 5.61 3.38
C LEU A 569 39.54 7.13 3.63
N ASP A 570 40.72 7.71 3.86
CA ASP A 570 40.87 9.16 4.07
C ASP A 570 40.52 9.97 2.82
N ARG A 571 40.91 9.47 1.63
CA ARG A 571 40.57 10.12 0.36
C ARG A 571 39.07 10.15 0.14
N ILE A 572 38.39 9.01 0.35
CA ILE A 572 36.94 8.93 0.19
C ILE A 572 36.26 9.81 1.23
N ALA A 573 36.71 9.82 2.49
CA ALA A 573 36.16 10.69 3.53
C ALA A 573 36.32 12.19 3.19
N SER A 574 37.46 12.60 2.65
CA SER A 574 37.67 13.98 2.19
C SER A 574 36.83 14.31 0.96
N ASP A 575 36.66 13.35 0.04
CA ASP A 575 35.79 13.51 -1.13
C ASP A 575 34.33 13.79 -0.70
N LEU A 576 33.85 13.26 0.44
CA LEU A 576 32.52 13.55 0.96
C LEU A 576 32.31 15.01 1.38
N ASP A 577 33.37 15.77 1.69
CA ASP A 577 33.25 17.23 1.90
C ASP A 577 32.73 17.90 0.63
N THR A 578 33.20 17.45 -0.53
CA THR A 578 32.75 17.97 -1.84
C THR A 578 31.29 17.67 -2.09
N LEU A 579 30.76 16.56 -1.54
CA LEU A 579 29.35 16.20 -1.62
C LEU A 579 28.46 16.87 -0.55
N GLY A 580 29.04 17.69 0.33
CA GLY A 580 28.29 18.49 1.30
C GLY A 580 28.23 17.91 2.71
N TRP A 581 28.81 16.73 2.96
CA TRP A 581 29.05 16.24 4.32
C TRP A 581 30.39 16.80 4.80
N ILE A 582 30.35 17.95 5.47
CA ILE A 582 31.56 18.72 5.80
C ILE A 582 32.14 18.27 7.14
N GLY A 583 33.44 18.04 7.22
CA GLY A 583 34.11 17.65 8.48
C GLY A 583 33.72 16.26 8.97
N GLU A 584 33.57 16.06 10.28
CA GLU A 584 33.15 14.78 10.90
C GLU A 584 33.95 13.55 10.42
N ASP A 585 35.27 13.66 10.32
CA ASP A 585 36.09 12.64 9.64
C ASP A 585 35.92 11.24 10.24
N THR A 586 35.81 11.12 11.57
CA THR A 586 35.53 9.83 12.23
C THR A 586 34.18 9.25 11.80
N ALA A 587 33.12 10.07 11.76
CA ALA A 587 31.77 9.64 11.39
C ALA A 587 31.73 9.15 9.94
N LYS A 588 32.38 9.89 9.03
CA LYS A 588 32.51 9.52 7.62
C LYS A 588 33.23 8.20 7.45
N ARG A 589 34.43 8.06 8.06
CA ARG A 589 35.24 6.84 7.97
C ARG A 589 34.46 5.63 8.49
N PHE A 590 33.81 5.77 9.64
CA PHE A 590 32.99 4.71 10.22
C PHE A 590 31.85 4.31 9.28
N THR A 591 31.13 5.30 8.75
CA THR A 591 29.95 5.07 7.89
C THR A 591 30.34 4.46 6.55
N ILE A 592 31.47 4.86 5.96
CA ILE A 592 32.02 4.23 4.73
C ILE A 592 32.33 2.75 4.98
N LEU A 593 33.02 2.41 6.07
CA LEU A 593 33.34 1.02 6.40
C LEU A 593 32.09 0.20 6.73
N ALA A 594 31.12 0.81 7.41
CA ALA A 594 29.83 0.17 7.66
C ALA A 594 29.03 -0.06 6.37
N ALA A 595 29.02 0.89 5.44
CA ALA A 595 28.38 0.71 4.14
C ALA A 595 29.03 -0.42 3.32
N LEU A 596 30.36 -0.54 3.37
CA LEU A 596 31.12 -1.60 2.68
C LEU A 596 31.01 -2.97 3.32
N SER A 597 30.68 -3.04 4.61
CA SER A 597 30.52 -4.29 5.34
C SER A 597 29.46 -5.24 4.72
N ARG A 598 28.57 -4.72 3.88
CA ARG A 598 27.62 -5.50 3.07
C ARG A 598 28.31 -6.58 2.22
N LEU A 599 29.60 -6.44 1.92
CA LEU A 599 30.38 -7.36 1.11
C LEU A 599 30.87 -8.60 1.88
N HIS A 600 30.63 -8.70 3.19
CA HIS A 600 30.95 -9.89 3.99
C HIS A 600 29.78 -10.32 4.89
N ASP A 601 29.93 -11.47 5.54
CA ASP A 601 28.84 -12.19 6.22
C ASP A 601 28.31 -11.49 7.50
N HIS A 602 29.04 -10.50 8.01
CA HIS A 602 28.77 -9.85 9.30
C HIS A 602 28.72 -8.31 9.15
N PRO A 603 27.76 -7.76 8.39
CA PRO A 603 27.72 -6.32 8.09
C PRO A 603 27.62 -5.45 9.36
N VAL A 604 28.01 -4.19 9.35
CA VAL A 604 27.84 -3.26 10.48
C VAL A 604 26.62 -2.40 10.19
N TRP A 605 25.77 -2.20 11.19
CA TRP A 605 24.61 -1.32 11.08
C TRP A 605 24.88 -0.03 11.85
N VAL A 606 24.57 1.09 11.24
CA VAL A 606 24.92 2.42 11.78
C VAL A 606 23.69 3.30 11.83
N SER A 607 23.56 4.03 12.93
CA SER A 607 22.64 5.15 13.04
C SER A 607 23.44 6.43 13.22
N LEU A 608 23.25 7.44 12.38
CA LEU A 608 23.74 8.79 12.63
C LEU A 608 22.80 9.47 13.63
N THR A 609 23.31 9.82 14.81
CA THR A 609 22.56 10.48 15.87
C THR A 609 22.79 11.98 15.82
N THR A 610 21.71 12.73 15.64
CA THR A 610 21.70 14.19 15.61
C THR A 610 20.74 14.72 16.67
N SER A 611 20.79 16.02 16.98
CA SER A 611 19.68 16.68 17.67
C SER A 611 18.44 16.76 16.77
N THR A 612 17.30 17.14 17.36
CA THR A 612 16.04 17.29 16.62
C THR A 612 16.16 18.27 15.45
N ASP A 613 16.89 19.37 15.65
CA ASP A 613 17.09 20.45 14.67
C ASP A 613 18.35 20.27 13.81
N GLY A 614 19.13 19.20 14.05
CA GLY A 614 20.34 18.87 13.33
C GLY A 614 20.09 18.37 11.89
N ASP A 615 21.09 18.56 11.03
CA ASP A 615 21.03 18.12 9.64
C ASP A 615 21.25 16.60 9.54
N ARG A 616 20.16 15.86 9.31
CA ARG A 616 20.18 14.40 9.11
C ARG A 616 20.51 14.02 7.67
N SER A 617 20.28 14.92 6.72
CA SER A 617 20.31 14.64 5.29
C SER A 617 21.72 14.58 4.73
N ALA A 618 22.64 15.44 5.19
CA ALA A 618 23.97 15.54 4.60
C ALA A 618 24.73 14.19 4.53
N GLY A 619 24.73 13.42 5.62
CA GLY A 619 25.38 12.11 5.66
C GLY A 619 24.65 11.04 4.84
N ILE A 620 23.31 11.04 4.90
CA ILE A 620 22.46 10.13 4.10
C ILE A 620 22.68 10.38 2.61
N ASP A 621 22.58 11.62 2.16
CA ASP A 621 22.69 12.02 0.77
C ASP A 621 24.09 11.70 0.22
N ALA A 622 25.14 12.00 0.99
CA ALA A 622 26.51 11.72 0.58
C ALA A 622 26.79 10.21 0.39
N ILE A 623 26.38 9.36 1.35
CA ILE A 623 26.58 7.90 1.27
C ILE A 623 25.73 7.29 0.16
N THR A 624 24.48 7.75 0.02
CA THR A 624 23.55 7.34 -1.04
C THR A 624 24.12 7.71 -2.40
N ALA A 625 24.66 8.91 -2.56
CA ALA A 625 25.27 9.38 -3.81
C ALA A 625 26.45 8.49 -4.24
N ILE A 626 27.37 8.17 -3.34
CA ILE A 626 28.58 7.40 -3.70
C ILE A 626 28.34 5.89 -3.84
N THR A 627 27.21 5.37 -3.34
CA THR A 627 26.87 3.95 -3.42
C THR A 627 26.31 3.64 -4.81
N PRO A 628 26.79 2.58 -5.50
CA PRO A 628 26.21 2.16 -6.76
C PRO A 628 24.71 1.87 -6.59
N PRO A 629 23.83 2.34 -7.50
CA PRO A 629 22.38 2.11 -7.41
C PRO A 629 22.02 0.62 -7.34
N GLU A 630 22.77 -0.26 -8.00
CA GLU A 630 22.62 -1.71 -7.88
C GLU A 630 22.99 -2.27 -6.51
N HIS A 631 23.64 -1.51 -5.64
CA HIS A 631 24.00 -1.94 -4.29
C HIS A 631 23.20 -1.20 -3.21
N LEU A 632 22.24 -0.37 -3.60
CA LEU A 632 21.52 0.55 -2.72
C LEU A 632 20.03 0.23 -2.69
N ILE A 633 19.43 0.25 -1.50
CA ILE A 633 18.00 0.31 -1.27
C ILE A 633 17.77 1.53 -0.39
N HIS A 634 17.25 2.61 -0.94
CA HIS A 634 17.01 3.85 -0.20
C HIS A 634 15.51 4.07 -0.04
N VAL A 635 15.03 4.19 1.19
CA VAL A 635 13.60 4.26 1.52
C VAL A 635 13.32 5.27 2.62
N SER A 636 12.26 6.05 2.47
CA SER A 636 11.79 6.98 3.51
C SER A 636 10.80 6.33 4.48
N ARG A 637 10.12 5.24 4.08
CA ARG A 637 9.15 4.51 4.89
C ARG A 637 9.16 3.02 4.60
N LEU A 638 8.97 2.21 5.64
CA LEU A 638 8.85 0.76 5.55
C LEU A 638 7.51 0.32 6.12
N THR A 639 6.81 -0.56 5.42
CA THR A 639 5.62 -1.26 5.94
C THR A 639 6.02 -2.60 6.55
N ASP A 640 5.20 -3.16 7.45
CA ASP A 640 5.48 -4.46 8.07
C ASP A 640 5.65 -5.61 7.05
N ASN A 641 5.12 -5.46 5.84
CA ASN A 641 5.22 -6.46 4.76
C ASN A 641 6.34 -6.16 3.75
N THR A 642 7.22 -5.18 4.00
CA THR A 642 8.22 -4.74 3.00
C THR A 642 9.10 -5.87 2.52
N PHE A 643 9.55 -6.75 3.42
CA PHE A 643 10.40 -7.88 3.04
C PHE A 643 9.58 -9.03 2.43
N THR A 644 8.29 -9.17 2.74
CA THR A 644 7.45 -10.30 2.30
C THR A 644 7.34 -10.42 0.77
N TYR A 645 7.43 -9.31 0.05
CA TYR A 645 7.34 -9.27 -1.42
C TYR A 645 8.69 -9.06 -2.12
N ALA A 646 9.78 -9.02 -1.35
CA ALA A 646 11.12 -8.87 -1.89
C ALA A 646 11.54 -10.16 -2.62
N ASP A 647 12.25 -10.01 -3.75
CA ASP A 647 12.86 -11.16 -4.43
C ASP A 647 13.86 -11.86 -3.48
N PRO A 648 13.98 -13.21 -3.48
CA PRO A 648 14.86 -13.97 -2.59
C PRO A 648 16.31 -13.47 -2.51
N THR A 649 16.80 -12.86 -3.60
CA THR A 649 18.19 -12.36 -3.72
C THR A 649 18.31 -10.84 -3.61
N SER A 650 17.19 -10.12 -3.59
CA SER A 650 17.18 -8.65 -3.66
C SER A 650 17.92 -7.94 -2.53
N LEU A 651 18.09 -8.58 -1.37
CA LEU A 651 18.74 -7.98 -0.20
C LEU A 651 20.23 -8.33 -0.08
N ARG A 652 20.74 -9.31 -0.83
CA ARG A 652 22.14 -9.77 -0.70
C ARG A 652 23.11 -8.67 -1.16
N HIS A 653 24.09 -8.36 -0.31
CA HIS A 653 25.15 -7.39 -0.56
C HIS A 653 24.64 -5.96 -0.85
N LYS A 654 23.47 -5.61 -0.32
CA LYS A 654 22.88 -4.28 -0.42
C LYS A 654 23.14 -3.44 0.83
N LEU A 655 23.13 -2.13 0.64
CA LEU A 655 23.02 -1.12 1.68
C LEU A 655 21.57 -0.64 1.73
N LEU A 656 20.89 -0.89 2.85
CA LEU A 656 19.58 -0.32 3.16
C LEU A 656 19.77 1.01 3.86
N VAL A 657 19.44 2.10 3.18
CA VAL A 657 19.44 3.46 3.72
C VAL A 657 18.01 3.83 4.08
N ILE A 658 17.79 4.26 5.32
CA ILE A 658 16.50 4.69 5.85
C ILE A 658 16.66 6.14 6.30
N ASP A 659 15.82 7.05 5.79
CA ASP A 659 16.00 8.48 6.06
C ASP A 659 15.93 8.82 7.55
N ASP A 660 15.04 8.14 8.27
CA ASP A 660 14.84 8.33 9.70
C ASP A 660 14.49 7.00 10.38
N ALA A 661 15.15 6.71 11.51
CA ALA A 661 14.92 5.50 12.28
C ALA A 661 13.49 5.39 12.82
N SER A 662 12.77 6.50 12.98
CA SER A 662 11.34 6.53 13.34
C SER A 662 10.43 5.92 12.26
N ALA A 663 10.90 5.82 11.03
CA ALA A 663 10.18 5.14 9.94
C ALA A 663 10.26 3.61 10.04
N ILE A 664 11.07 3.07 10.95
CA ILE A 664 11.21 1.64 11.19
C ILE A 664 10.09 1.19 12.13
N THR A 665 9.10 0.50 11.58
CA THR A 665 8.02 -0.09 12.37
C THR A 665 8.51 -1.27 13.21
N ALA A 666 7.70 -1.63 14.20
CA ALA A 666 7.90 -2.80 15.04
C ALA A 666 8.10 -4.11 14.26
N GLY A 667 7.30 -4.33 13.20
CA GLY A 667 7.39 -5.52 12.37
C GLY A 667 8.69 -5.55 11.57
N VAL A 668 9.07 -4.42 10.97
CA VAL A 668 10.32 -4.25 10.21
C VAL A 668 11.55 -4.44 11.12
N ALA A 669 11.56 -3.83 12.31
CA ALA A 669 12.64 -4.01 13.29
C ALA A 669 12.81 -5.48 13.69
N THR A 670 11.69 -6.21 13.83
CA THR A 670 11.70 -7.65 14.12
C THR A 670 12.29 -8.45 12.97
N ALA A 671 11.87 -8.16 11.73
CA ALA A 671 12.38 -8.83 10.53
C ALA A 671 13.90 -8.59 10.34
N LEU A 672 14.34 -7.34 10.49
CA LEU A 672 15.75 -6.95 10.46
C LEU A 672 16.55 -7.74 11.51
N ARG A 673 16.10 -7.79 12.76
CA ARG A 673 16.76 -8.57 13.82
C ARG A 673 16.89 -10.06 13.47
N VAL A 674 15.87 -10.65 12.85
CA VAL A 674 15.91 -12.05 12.37
C VAL A 674 16.94 -12.19 11.25
N LEU A 675 16.93 -11.30 10.27
CA LEU A 675 17.88 -11.29 9.15
C LEU A 675 19.32 -11.18 9.65
N ARG A 676 19.58 -10.32 10.64
CA ARG A 676 20.90 -10.16 11.26
C ARG A 676 21.39 -11.43 11.95
N ARG A 677 20.50 -12.13 12.66
CA ARG A 677 20.84 -13.31 13.46
C ARG A 677 20.93 -14.61 12.64
N ARG A 678 20.00 -14.81 11.70
CA ARG A 678 19.87 -16.03 10.90
C ARG A 678 20.54 -15.92 9.53
N GLY A 679 20.76 -14.71 9.03
CA GLY A 679 21.21 -14.46 7.66
C GLY A 679 20.09 -14.56 6.61
N ALA A 680 18.87 -14.93 7.02
CA ALA A 680 17.71 -15.01 6.15
C ALA A 680 16.38 -14.82 6.90
N ILE A 681 15.38 -14.31 6.20
CA ILE A 681 13.98 -14.24 6.66
C ILE A 681 13.16 -15.20 5.82
N SER A 682 12.40 -16.09 6.46
CA SER A 682 11.42 -16.94 5.80
C SER A 682 10.03 -16.32 5.97
N ALA A 683 9.40 -15.91 4.87
CA ALA A 683 8.06 -15.35 4.87
C ALA A 683 7.09 -16.28 4.13
N PRO A 684 5.89 -16.56 4.68
CA PRO A 684 4.87 -17.28 3.95
C PRO A 684 4.36 -16.43 2.80
N ARG A 685 4.48 -16.93 1.58
CA ARG A 685 3.87 -16.38 0.38
C ARG A 685 2.74 -17.31 -0.02
N VAL A 686 1.57 -16.73 -0.20
CA VAL A 686 0.43 -17.49 -0.71
C VAL A 686 0.61 -17.59 -2.21
N GLU A 687 1.17 -18.71 -2.66
CA GLU A 687 1.29 -19.02 -4.07
C GLU A 687 0.11 -19.86 -4.49
N ARG A 688 -0.52 -19.40 -5.57
CA ARG A 688 -1.59 -20.16 -6.19
C ARG A 688 -0.96 -20.96 -7.31
N ASP A 689 -1.12 -22.29 -7.25
CA ASP A 689 -0.72 -23.15 -8.35
C ASP A 689 -1.46 -22.68 -9.62
N PRO A 690 -0.73 -22.20 -10.65
CA PRO A 690 -1.35 -21.61 -11.83
C PRO A 690 -2.12 -22.65 -12.67
N VAL A 691 -1.87 -23.94 -12.44
CA VAL A 691 -2.49 -25.06 -13.17
C VAL A 691 -3.62 -25.70 -12.35
N ARG A 692 -3.38 -26.00 -11.06
CA ARG A 692 -4.36 -26.69 -10.20
C ARG A 692 -5.27 -25.77 -9.39
N GLY A 693 -4.90 -24.49 -9.22
CA GLY A 693 -5.68 -23.53 -8.43
C GLY A 693 -5.60 -23.74 -6.91
N ASP A 694 -4.89 -24.78 -6.45
CA ASP A 694 -4.60 -25.02 -5.05
C ASP A 694 -3.85 -23.83 -4.47
N ILE A 695 -4.35 -23.31 -3.34
CA ILE A 695 -3.63 -22.33 -2.55
C ILE A 695 -2.59 -23.09 -1.75
N ARG A 696 -1.32 -22.90 -2.11
CA ARG A 696 -0.20 -23.44 -1.36
C ARG A 696 0.54 -22.28 -0.72
N THR A 697 0.61 -22.30 0.60
CA THR A 697 1.55 -21.43 1.30
C THR A 697 2.95 -21.94 1.02
N THR A 698 3.67 -21.28 0.12
CA THR A 698 5.11 -21.49 -0.05
C THR A 698 5.83 -20.58 0.92
N PHE A 699 6.99 -21.00 1.40
CA PHE A 699 7.84 -20.16 2.23
C PHE A 699 8.96 -19.64 1.34
N VAL A 700 8.98 -18.32 1.14
CA VAL A 700 10.06 -17.67 0.40
C VAL A 700 11.10 -17.24 1.42
N GLU A 701 12.34 -17.68 1.21
CA GLU A 701 13.48 -17.31 2.04
C GLU A 701 14.25 -16.16 1.36
N ILE A 702 14.28 -15.01 2.03
CA ILE A 702 14.99 -13.81 1.58
C ILE A 702 16.30 -13.75 2.33
N HIS A 703 17.41 -13.67 1.60
CA HIS A 703 18.74 -13.79 2.18
C HIS A 703 19.48 -12.45 2.27
N GLY A 704 20.23 -12.29 3.36
CA GLY A 704 21.29 -11.29 3.50
C GLY A 704 22.64 -11.81 2.95
N PRO A 705 23.75 -11.11 3.21
CA PRO A 705 23.90 -10.01 4.19
C PRO A 705 23.42 -8.65 3.67
N ILE A 706 22.91 -7.81 4.59
CA ILE A 706 22.51 -6.42 4.32
C ILE A 706 23.14 -5.49 5.36
N ALA A 707 23.75 -4.39 4.91
CA ALA A 707 24.16 -3.30 5.79
C ALA A 707 23.01 -2.30 5.93
N VAL A 708 22.83 -1.72 7.13
CA VAL A 708 21.77 -0.74 7.40
C VAL A 708 22.41 0.57 7.82
N PHE A 709 21.99 1.66 7.21
CA PHE A 709 22.38 3.02 7.56
C PHE A 709 21.11 3.87 7.72
N THR A 710 21.01 4.60 8.83
CA THR A 710 19.87 5.48 9.10
C THR A 710 20.33 6.72 9.84
N ALA A 711 19.54 7.79 9.83
CA ALA A 711 19.69 8.88 10.80
C ALA A 711 18.60 8.80 11.88
N CYS A 712 18.85 9.39 13.05
CA CYS A 712 17.89 9.43 14.16
C CYS A 712 18.16 10.65 15.06
N SER A 713 17.09 11.28 15.55
CA SER A 713 17.19 12.32 16.60
C SER A 713 16.60 11.93 17.95
N GLY A 714 16.23 10.65 18.11
CA GLY A 714 15.48 10.17 19.26
C GLY A 714 15.77 8.70 19.55
N GLU A 715 14.77 8.00 20.10
CA GLU A 715 14.92 6.58 20.43
C GLU A 715 14.75 5.69 19.18
N ILE A 716 15.69 4.79 19.00
CA ILE A 716 15.61 3.70 18.01
C ILE A 716 14.81 2.54 18.63
N ASP A 717 14.04 1.79 17.83
CA ASP A 717 13.33 0.60 18.33
C ASP A 717 14.28 -0.35 19.08
N GLN A 718 13.92 -0.70 20.31
CA GLN A 718 14.72 -1.49 21.25
C GLN A 718 15.15 -2.86 20.71
N ARG A 719 14.51 -3.39 19.66
CA ARG A 719 14.89 -4.67 19.02
C ARG A 719 16.12 -4.55 18.15
N ILE A 720 16.34 -3.39 17.52
CA ILE A 720 17.47 -3.15 16.60
C ILE A 720 18.50 -2.21 17.20
N GLN A 721 18.12 -1.32 18.12
CA GLN A 721 19.04 -0.44 18.85
C GLN A 721 20.31 -1.17 19.35
N PRO A 722 20.25 -2.38 19.94
CA PRO A 722 21.45 -3.04 20.47
C PRO A 722 22.33 -3.68 19.37
N LEU A 723 21.88 -3.65 18.12
CA LEU A 723 22.57 -4.17 16.93
C LEU A 723 23.16 -3.04 16.07
N MET A 724 22.82 -1.79 16.35
CA MET A 724 23.26 -0.62 15.61
C MET A 724 24.34 0.13 16.40
N VAL A 725 25.31 0.68 15.68
CA VAL A 725 26.34 1.55 16.23
C VAL A 725 25.92 3.00 16.02
N ALA A 726 25.73 3.77 17.09
CA ALA A 726 25.11 5.10 17.05
C ALA A 726 26.15 6.21 16.87
N VAL A 727 26.47 6.64 15.65
CA VAL A 727 27.50 7.64 15.29
C VAL A 727 26.97 9.04 15.53
N GLU A 728 27.60 9.80 16.42
CA GLU A 728 27.12 11.14 16.75
C GLU A 728 27.64 12.19 15.75
N SER A 729 26.76 13.13 15.41
CA SER A 729 27.11 14.32 14.62
C SER A 729 27.74 15.40 15.50
N ASP A 730 28.67 16.15 14.91
CA ASP A 730 29.34 17.29 15.51
C ASP A 730 28.49 18.56 15.35
N GLU A 731 27.74 18.88 16.40
CA GLU A 731 26.90 20.08 16.46
C GLU A 731 27.60 21.23 17.21
N SER A 732 28.94 21.26 17.22
CA SER A 732 29.69 22.38 17.79
C SER A 732 29.47 23.67 16.99
N PRO A 733 29.46 24.86 17.65
CA PRO A 733 29.34 26.13 16.95
C PRO A 733 30.41 26.33 15.86
N GLU A 734 31.64 25.89 16.11
CA GLU A 734 32.75 25.94 15.16
C GLU A 734 32.47 25.11 13.92
N HIS A 735 31.89 23.91 14.11
CA HIS A 735 31.50 23.03 13.01
C HIS A 735 30.33 23.59 12.21
N ILE A 736 29.30 24.11 12.89
CA ILE A 736 28.15 24.74 12.24
C ILE A 736 28.59 25.93 11.38
N GLU A 737 29.50 26.78 11.88
CA GLU A 737 30.04 27.90 11.09
C GLU A 737 30.82 27.40 9.86
N ARG A 738 31.57 26.30 9.97
CA ARG A 738 32.23 25.66 8.81
C ARG A 738 31.19 25.24 7.77
N ILE A 739 30.10 24.58 8.17
CA ILE A 739 29.01 24.19 7.25
C ILE A 739 28.41 25.42 6.56
N LEU A 740 28.06 26.46 7.33
CA LEU A 740 27.47 27.68 6.80
C LEU A 740 28.43 28.44 5.87
N SER A 741 29.72 28.42 6.16
CA SER A 741 30.75 29.04 5.31
C SER A 741 30.87 28.33 3.95
N ASP A 742 30.79 27.00 3.94
CA ASP A 742 30.83 26.22 2.70
C ASP A 742 29.55 26.40 1.87
N ARG A 743 28.37 26.37 2.52
CA ARG A 743 27.09 26.66 1.84
C ARG A 743 27.10 28.03 1.15
N ARG A 744 27.57 29.07 1.85
CA ARG A 744 27.75 30.42 1.27
C ARG A 744 28.70 30.40 0.08
N ARG A 745 29.83 29.69 0.21
CA ARG A 745 30.81 29.54 -0.88
C ARG A 745 30.20 28.87 -2.11
N ARG A 746 29.43 27.79 -1.93
CA ARG A 746 28.77 27.07 -3.05
C ARG A 746 27.75 27.95 -3.77
N ILE A 747 26.91 28.66 -3.02
CA ILE A 747 25.91 29.57 -3.61
C ILE A 747 26.58 30.73 -4.37
N ALA A 748 27.73 31.20 -3.90
CA ALA A 748 28.45 32.30 -4.55
C ALA A 748 29.22 31.90 -5.83
N GLN A 749 29.34 30.60 -6.15
CA GLN A 749 30.04 30.13 -7.33
C GLN A 749 29.16 30.13 -8.58
N ALA A 750 29.79 30.15 -9.76
CA ALA A 750 29.08 30.12 -11.03
C ALA A 750 28.25 28.83 -11.18
N PRO A 751 27.00 28.90 -11.67
CA PRO A 751 26.14 27.74 -11.87
C PRO A 751 26.83 26.66 -12.73
N GLY A 752 26.73 25.38 -12.33
CA GLY A 752 27.16 24.23 -13.12
C GLY A 752 28.61 23.73 -12.92
N HIS A 753 29.53 24.53 -12.39
CA HIS A 753 30.93 24.06 -12.21
C HIS A 753 31.05 23.00 -11.11
N LEU A 754 30.44 23.24 -9.95
CA LEU A 754 30.43 22.28 -8.84
C LEU A 754 29.67 21.01 -9.20
N ASP A 755 28.58 21.13 -9.95
CA ASP A 755 27.74 19.99 -10.34
C ASP A 755 28.55 19.00 -11.18
N SER A 756 29.32 19.49 -12.15
CA SER A 756 30.19 18.65 -12.98
C SER A 756 31.30 17.93 -12.17
N GLN A 757 31.86 18.59 -11.15
CA GLN A 757 32.86 17.97 -10.27
C GLN A 757 32.24 16.89 -9.38
N CYS A 758 31.07 17.17 -8.81
CA CYS A 758 30.31 16.23 -7.99
C CYS A 758 29.91 15.00 -8.81
N GLU A 759 29.43 15.18 -10.05
CA GLU A 759 29.07 14.08 -10.96
C GLU A 759 30.28 13.19 -11.27
N ALA A 760 31.41 13.78 -11.65
CA ALA A 760 32.64 13.04 -11.93
C ALA A 760 33.16 12.28 -10.70
N LEU A 761 33.08 12.91 -9.53
CA LEU A 761 33.45 12.31 -8.26
C LEU A 761 32.57 11.11 -7.93
N VAL A 762 31.25 11.27 -7.99
CA VAL A 762 30.26 10.21 -7.74
C VAL A 762 30.46 9.06 -8.71
N ALA A 763 30.66 9.32 -10.00
CA ALA A 763 30.93 8.29 -11.00
C ALA A 763 32.19 7.47 -10.66
N ARG A 764 33.30 8.15 -10.31
CA ARG A 764 34.56 7.50 -9.89
C ARG A 764 34.37 6.61 -8.66
N LEU A 765 33.68 7.10 -7.63
CA LEU A 765 33.46 6.35 -6.39
C LEU A 765 32.52 5.17 -6.58
N ARG A 766 31.46 5.30 -7.39
CA ARG A 766 30.58 4.18 -7.75
C ARG A 766 31.34 3.11 -8.53
N ASN A 767 32.14 3.52 -9.51
CA ASN A 767 32.97 2.61 -10.31
C ASN A 767 34.04 1.90 -9.46
N PHE A 768 34.63 2.60 -8.50
CA PHE A 768 35.51 1.99 -7.50
C PHE A 768 34.78 0.90 -6.69
N GLN A 769 33.57 1.17 -6.20
CA GLN A 769 32.81 0.16 -5.45
C GLN A 769 32.41 -1.04 -6.31
N ARG A 770 32.24 -0.89 -7.63
CA ARG A 770 31.94 -1.99 -8.57
C ARG A 770 33.11 -2.95 -8.80
N VAL A 771 34.35 -2.47 -8.70
CA VAL A 771 35.54 -3.34 -8.82
C VAL A 771 35.86 -4.09 -7.53
N LEU A 772 35.23 -3.70 -6.40
CA LEU A 772 35.33 -4.44 -5.15
C LEU A 772 34.61 -5.79 -5.26
N MET A 773 35.22 -6.84 -4.71
CA MET A 773 34.67 -8.20 -4.74
C MET A 773 34.30 -8.64 -3.33
N ALA A 774 33.18 -9.34 -3.18
CA ALA A 774 32.81 -9.98 -1.93
C ALA A 774 33.74 -11.18 -1.68
N ARG A 775 34.80 -10.95 -0.91
CA ARG A 775 35.84 -11.94 -0.59
C ARG A 775 35.89 -12.20 0.90
N ARG A 776 36.31 -13.41 1.28
CA ARG A 776 36.60 -13.70 2.69
C ARG A 776 37.81 -12.89 3.14
N VAL A 777 37.77 -12.42 4.37
CA VAL A 777 38.91 -11.76 5.02
C VAL A 777 39.46 -12.66 6.11
N THR A 778 40.75 -12.93 6.05
CA THR A 778 41.49 -13.61 7.10
C THR A 778 42.12 -12.56 8.01
N VAL A 779 41.79 -12.58 9.30
CA VAL A 779 42.39 -11.71 10.31
C VAL A 779 43.41 -12.55 11.11
N PRO A 780 44.70 -12.56 10.72
CA PRO A 780 45.68 -13.51 11.25
C PRO A 780 46.02 -13.27 12.74
N PHE A 781 45.69 -12.10 13.27
CA PHE A 781 45.93 -11.71 14.65
C PHE A 781 44.63 -11.66 15.49
N ALA A 782 43.52 -12.22 15.00
CA ALA A 782 42.22 -12.15 15.69
C ALA A 782 42.27 -12.64 17.14
N GLU A 783 42.96 -13.77 17.39
CA GLU A 783 43.10 -14.37 18.72
C GLU A 783 43.93 -13.51 19.70
N ARG A 784 44.72 -12.57 19.17
CA ARG A 784 45.58 -11.67 19.97
C ARG A 784 44.88 -10.37 20.34
N ILE A 785 43.68 -10.11 19.81
CA ILE A 785 42.93 -8.89 20.13
C ILE A 785 42.36 -9.02 21.54
N GLN A 786 42.82 -8.17 22.45
CA GLN A 786 42.40 -8.12 23.85
C GLN A 786 41.92 -6.72 24.23
N GLY A 787 41.51 -6.55 25.50
CA GLY A 787 41.05 -5.27 26.04
C GLY A 787 39.53 -5.08 26.00
N PHE A 788 38.78 -6.13 25.64
CA PHE A 788 37.33 -6.18 25.81
C PHE A 788 36.98 -6.59 27.25
N GLY A 789 35.96 -5.96 27.83
CA GLY A 789 35.42 -6.35 29.14
C GLY A 789 34.67 -7.69 29.10
N THR A 790 34.10 -8.12 30.23
CA THR A 790 33.33 -9.38 30.34
C THR A 790 31.82 -9.19 30.18
N SER A 791 31.36 -7.99 29.81
CA SER A 791 29.94 -7.70 29.66
C SER A 791 29.36 -8.33 28.38
N PRO A 792 28.03 -8.60 28.33
CA PRO A 792 27.37 -9.03 27.10
C PRO A 792 27.54 -8.06 25.92
N ARG A 793 27.79 -6.78 26.22
CA ARG A 793 28.10 -5.73 25.23
C ARG A 793 29.47 -5.91 24.60
N ALA A 794 30.48 -6.28 25.40
CA ALA A 794 31.85 -6.48 24.94
C ALA A 794 31.94 -7.51 23.80
N ARG A 795 31.05 -8.52 23.79
CA ARG A 795 30.91 -9.44 22.66
C ARG A 795 30.54 -8.72 21.36
N ARG A 796 29.58 -7.81 21.39
CA ARG A 796 29.12 -7.07 20.21
C ARG A 796 30.15 -6.06 19.74
N ASP A 797 30.81 -5.39 20.68
CA ASP A 797 31.89 -4.45 20.37
C ASP A 797 33.05 -5.19 19.70
N HIS A 798 33.35 -6.41 20.14
CA HIS A 798 34.33 -7.29 19.52
C HIS A 798 33.93 -7.72 18.11
N GLU A 799 32.68 -8.18 17.92
CA GLU A 799 32.15 -8.51 16.59
C GLU A 799 32.18 -7.30 15.65
N THR A 800 31.85 -6.11 16.15
CA THR A 800 31.90 -4.84 15.39
C THR A 800 33.32 -4.47 15.00
N LEU A 801 34.28 -4.58 15.92
CA LEU A 801 35.70 -4.32 15.63
C LEU A 801 36.20 -5.26 14.53
N LEU A 802 35.93 -6.56 14.64
CA LEU A 802 36.35 -7.53 13.61
C LEU A 802 35.71 -7.24 12.25
N ALA A 803 34.43 -6.86 12.23
CA ALA A 803 33.76 -6.44 11.00
C ALA A 803 34.39 -5.18 10.39
N LEU A 804 34.77 -4.18 11.20
CA LEU A 804 35.45 -2.98 10.73
C LEU A 804 36.86 -3.29 10.18
N ILE A 805 37.62 -4.19 10.83
CA ILE A 805 38.90 -4.68 10.32
C ILE A 805 38.70 -5.33 8.95
N ALA A 806 37.68 -6.19 8.83
CA ALA A 806 37.35 -6.86 7.57
C ALA A 806 36.93 -5.87 6.47
N SER A 807 36.06 -4.90 6.78
CA SER A 807 35.68 -3.83 5.85
C SER A 807 36.87 -3.01 5.39
N HIS A 808 37.79 -2.67 6.30
CA HIS A 808 38.99 -1.89 5.96
C HIS A 808 39.94 -2.69 5.07
N ALA A 809 40.13 -3.98 5.35
CA ALA A 809 40.91 -4.88 4.50
C ALA A 809 40.26 -5.05 3.11
N LEU A 810 38.93 -5.19 3.03
CA LEU A 810 38.18 -5.30 1.78
C LEU A 810 38.24 -4.02 0.94
N LEU A 811 38.12 -2.85 1.56
CA LEU A 811 38.32 -1.56 0.90
C LEU A 811 39.68 -1.51 0.21
N HIS A 812 40.70 -2.12 0.84
CA HIS A 812 42.08 -2.19 0.34
C HIS A 812 42.40 -3.53 -0.33
N GLN A 813 41.43 -4.33 -0.79
CA GLN A 813 41.67 -5.70 -1.29
C GLN A 813 42.68 -5.79 -2.45
N HIS A 814 42.87 -4.71 -3.20
CA HIS A 814 43.85 -4.63 -4.31
C HIS A 814 45.26 -4.22 -3.85
N GLN A 815 45.44 -3.96 -2.56
CA GLN A 815 46.68 -3.57 -1.89
C GLN A 815 47.08 -4.58 -0.79
N ARG A 816 46.20 -5.53 -0.49
CA ARG A 816 46.37 -6.51 0.59
C ARG A 816 46.83 -7.85 0.01
N PRO A 817 47.56 -8.66 0.79
CA PRO A 817 47.96 -9.99 0.36
C PRO A 817 46.73 -10.87 0.16
N ASP A 818 46.83 -11.75 -0.83
CA ASP A 818 45.85 -12.79 -1.12
C ASP A 818 46.39 -14.14 -0.64
N LEU A 819 45.62 -14.83 0.19
CA LEU A 819 45.92 -16.19 0.62
C LEU A 819 44.76 -17.10 0.23
N GLY A 820 44.95 -17.88 -0.83
CA GLY A 820 43.96 -18.87 -1.28
C GLY A 820 42.59 -18.27 -1.62
N GLY A 821 42.56 -17.05 -2.15
CA GLY A 821 41.31 -16.34 -2.48
C GLY A 821 40.77 -15.47 -1.34
N SER A 822 41.39 -15.48 -0.16
CA SER A 822 41.02 -14.62 0.97
C SER A 822 41.96 -13.42 1.11
N VAL A 823 41.39 -12.24 1.38
CA VAL A 823 42.15 -11.02 1.67
C VAL A 823 42.72 -11.10 3.08
N VAL A 824 44.02 -10.90 3.25
CA VAL A 824 44.66 -10.96 4.57
C VAL A 824 44.72 -9.56 5.20
N ALA A 825 44.11 -9.41 6.38
CA ALA A 825 44.16 -8.18 7.15
C ALA A 825 45.56 -7.97 7.78
N THR A 826 45.94 -6.71 7.91
CA THR A 826 47.23 -6.19 8.37
C THR A 826 47.09 -5.43 9.69
N ALA A 827 48.21 -5.09 10.32
CA ALA A 827 48.22 -4.29 11.54
C ALA A 827 47.62 -2.89 11.34
N GLU A 828 47.73 -2.31 10.13
CA GLU A 828 47.10 -1.03 9.79
C GLU A 828 45.58 -1.10 9.91
N ASP A 829 44.98 -2.19 9.42
CA ASP A 829 43.53 -2.41 9.47
C ASP A 829 43.04 -2.47 10.93
N PHE A 830 43.83 -3.10 11.82
CA PHE A 830 43.58 -3.10 13.26
C PHE A 830 43.67 -1.70 13.88
N THR A 831 44.74 -0.94 13.58
CA THR A 831 44.94 0.39 14.14
C THR A 831 43.81 1.34 13.76
N VAL A 832 43.40 1.36 12.50
CA VAL A 832 42.30 2.21 12.01
C VAL A 832 40.98 1.80 12.66
N ALA A 833 40.63 0.52 12.63
CA ALA A 833 39.38 0.04 13.23
C ALA A 833 39.32 0.30 14.75
N THR A 834 40.44 0.13 15.44
CA THR A 834 40.54 0.38 16.88
C THR A 834 40.43 1.86 17.21
N ALA A 835 41.05 2.75 16.43
CA ALA A 835 40.91 4.19 16.62
C ALA A 835 39.44 4.63 16.48
N LEU A 836 38.76 4.13 15.44
CA LEU A 836 37.34 4.39 15.20
C LEU A 836 36.44 3.83 16.32
N MET A 837 36.80 2.71 16.95
CA MET A 837 36.04 2.13 18.07
C MET A 837 36.34 2.80 19.41
N GLN A 838 37.59 3.18 19.67
CA GLN A 838 38.01 3.78 20.95
C GLN A 838 37.36 5.13 21.19
N GLU A 839 37.21 5.95 20.14
CA GLU A 839 36.48 7.21 20.22
C GLU A 839 35.02 7.00 20.69
N ARG A 840 34.45 5.81 20.46
CA ARG A 840 33.06 5.44 20.76
C ARG A 840 32.91 4.74 22.09
N LEU A 841 33.86 3.86 22.45
CA LEU A 841 33.86 3.17 23.74
C LEU A 841 33.99 4.14 24.91
N VAL A 842 34.67 5.27 24.71
CA VAL A 842 34.72 6.37 25.69
C VAL A 842 33.35 7.06 25.83
N ILE A 843 32.55 7.09 24.76
CA ILE A 843 31.25 7.77 24.65
C ILE A 843 30.11 6.96 25.30
N GLU A 844 30.20 5.62 25.32
CA GLU A 844 29.07 4.75 25.68
C GLU A 844 29.17 4.02 27.03
N GLN A 845 30.30 4.10 27.74
CA GLN A 845 30.45 3.50 29.09
C GLN A 845 29.65 4.23 30.18
N ALA A 846 29.22 5.45 29.89
CA ALA A 846 28.19 6.12 30.69
C ALA A 846 26.87 5.86 29.95
N GLU A 847 25.92 5.13 30.56
CA GLU A 847 24.54 4.97 30.07
C GLU A 847 23.78 6.31 30.12
N LEU A 848 24.35 7.33 29.48
CA LEU A 848 23.98 8.73 29.52
C LEU A 848 23.65 9.18 28.09
N GLY A 849 22.53 9.84 27.92
CA GLY A 849 22.21 10.61 26.73
C GLY A 849 23.27 11.69 26.47
N GLN A 850 23.33 12.15 25.22
CA GLN A 850 24.34 13.09 24.71
C GLN A 850 24.48 14.33 25.61
N HIS A 851 23.36 14.88 26.09
CA HIS A 851 23.34 16.05 26.98
C HIS A 851 23.89 15.73 28.37
N ALA A 852 23.49 14.62 28.99
CA ALA A 852 24.01 14.22 30.30
C ALA A 852 25.50 13.93 30.23
N ARG A 853 25.97 13.28 29.17
CA ARG A 853 27.38 12.94 28.97
C ARG A 853 28.26 14.17 28.77
N ARG A 854 27.93 15.07 27.83
CA ARG A 854 28.70 16.31 27.62
C ARG A 854 28.75 17.18 28.87
N LEU A 855 27.64 17.26 29.59
CA LEU A 855 27.55 17.98 30.85
C LEU A 855 28.43 17.35 31.93
N LEU A 856 28.40 16.02 32.08
CA LEU A 856 29.24 15.29 33.04
C LEU A 856 30.73 15.44 32.72
N LEU A 857 31.13 15.36 31.45
CA LEU A 857 32.50 15.60 30.98
C LEU A 857 32.96 17.02 31.31
N ALA A 858 32.13 18.04 31.07
CA ALA A 858 32.46 19.43 31.38
C ALA A 858 32.64 19.65 32.89
N ILE A 859 31.74 19.10 33.72
CA ILE A 859 31.80 19.19 35.19
C ILE A 859 33.05 18.49 35.74
N THR A 860 33.32 17.27 35.26
CA THR A 860 34.47 16.46 35.72
C THR A 860 35.80 17.05 35.27
N SER A 861 35.89 17.55 34.03
CA SER A 861 37.09 18.23 33.51
C SER A 861 37.39 19.52 34.26
N ALA A 862 36.35 20.25 34.67
CA ALA A 862 36.49 21.46 35.48
C ALA A 862 36.69 21.17 36.99
N GLN A 863 36.66 19.91 37.41
CA GLN A 863 36.82 19.44 38.79
C GLN A 863 35.87 20.13 39.78
N VAL A 864 34.63 20.42 39.37
CA VAL A 864 33.67 21.15 40.21
C VAL A 864 32.80 20.17 40.99
N SER A 865 32.89 20.19 42.33
CA SER A 865 32.09 19.31 43.21
C SER A 865 30.69 19.84 43.50
N SER A 866 30.45 21.15 43.33
CA SER A 866 29.14 21.78 43.46
C SER A 866 29.02 23.01 42.57
N PHE A 867 27.90 23.17 41.87
CA PHE A 867 27.72 24.23 40.89
C PHE A 867 26.25 24.68 40.81
N THR A 868 26.05 25.87 40.25
CA THR A 868 24.73 26.44 39.92
C THR A 868 24.47 26.42 38.43
N MET A 869 23.22 26.70 38.01
CA MET A 869 22.90 26.92 36.60
C MET A 869 23.74 28.05 35.94
N GLN A 870 24.17 29.03 36.71
CA GLN A 870 24.99 30.14 36.21
C GLN A 870 26.43 29.70 35.95
N ASP A 871 26.97 28.80 36.77
CA ASP A 871 28.30 28.23 36.58
C ASP A 871 28.34 27.30 35.37
N LEU A 872 27.27 26.54 35.14
CA LEU A 872 27.12 25.72 33.92
C LEU A 872 27.12 26.58 32.65
N GLY A 873 26.45 27.73 32.67
CA GLY A 873 26.49 28.68 31.55
C GLY A 873 27.87 29.31 31.31
N ARG A 874 28.82 29.19 32.24
CA ARG A 874 30.22 29.56 32.01
C ARG A 874 31.06 28.40 31.48
N LEU A 875 30.76 27.17 31.89
CA LEU A 875 31.44 25.96 31.45
C LEU A 875 31.06 25.55 30.03
N LEU A 876 29.78 25.75 29.67
CA LEU A 876 29.20 25.45 28.36
C LEU A 876 28.38 26.68 27.91
N PRO A 877 29.05 27.79 27.53
CA PRO A 877 28.38 29.04 27.15
C PRO A 877 27.50 28.90 25.90
N GLU A 878 27.71 27.86 25.10
CA GLU A 878 26.95 27.54 23.91
C GLU A 878 25.60 26.85 24.20
N TRP A 879 25.34 26.45 25.44
CA TRP A 879 24.13 25.70 25.79
C TRP A 879 22.95 26.58 26.20
N ASN A 880 21.77 26.21 25.69
CA ASN A 880 20.52 26.81 26.13
C ASN A 880 19.99 26.15 27.42
N ARG A 881 18.99 26.79 28.05
CA ARG A 881 18.42 26.32 29.33
C ARG A 881 17.73 24.95 29.22
N HIS A 882 17.27 24.56 28.02
CA HIS A 882 16.63 23.26 27.78
C HIS A 882 17.66 22.13 27.73
N SER A 883 18.77 22.30 26.99
CA SER A 883 19.90 21.36 26.94
C SER A 883 20.46 21.07 28.33
N PHE A 884 20.64 22.10 29.15
CA PHE A 884 21.06 21.91 30.55
C PHE A 884 20.03 21.14 31.37
N ARG A 885 18.73 21.43 31.24
CA ARG A 885 17.69 20.73 32.00
C ARG A 885 17.60 19.26 31.62
N ASN A 886 17.73 18.92 30.35
CA ASN A 886 17.70 17.53 29.88
C ASN A 886 18.88 16.75 30.45
N GLY A 887 20.11 17.28 30.31
CA GLY A 887 21.30 16.63 30.88
C GLY A 887 21.26 16.53 32.40
N LEU A 888 20.85 17.58 33.11
CA LEU A 888 20.74 17.57 34.58
C LEU A 888 19.67 16.60 35.07
N SER A 889 18.52 16.52 34.39
CA SER A 889 17.43 15.62 34.80
C SER A 889 17.87 14.17 34.74
N GLU A 890 18.61 13.80 33.69
CA GLU A 890 19.13 12.45 33.49
C GLU A 890 20.26 12.12 34.46
N LEU A 891 21.23 13.03 34.65
CA LEU A 891 22.29 12.85 35.65
C LEU A 891 21.77 12.75 37.08
N MET A 892 20.68 13.45 37.39
CA MET A 892 20.00 13.32 38.67
C MET A 892 19.22 12.01 38.79
N ALA A 893 18.60 11.54 37.70
CA ALA A 893 17.85 10.28 37.70
C ALA A 893 18.77 9.05 37.88
N LEU A 894 20.02 9.16 37.43
CA LEU A 894 21.06 8.14 37.55
C LEU A 894 21.98 8.36 38.76
N ASP A 895 21.57 9.22 39.70
CA ASP A 895 22.28 9.50 40.96
C ASP A 895 23.73 10.03 40.80
N TYR A 896 24.13 10.53 39.63
CA TYR A 896 25.41 11.23 39.44
C TYR A 896 25.43 12.63 40.06
N LEU A 897 24.24 13.25 40.17
CA LEU A 897 24.04 14.57 40.76
C LEU A 897 22.90 14.55 41.78
N VAL A 898 23.08 15.25 42.88
CA VAL A 898 22.00 15.51 43.85
C VAL A 898 21.78 17.01 43.94
N SER A 899 20.51 17.41 43.96
CA SER A 899 20.11 18.79 44.19
C SER A 899 19.20 18.85 45.42
N PRO A 900 19.71 19.28 46.59
CA PRO A 900 18.91 19.46 47.79
C PRO A 900 17.74 20.42 47.51
N ARG A 901 16.55 20.14 48.07
CA ARG A 901 15.41 21.06 47.95
C ARG A 901 15.75 22.38 48.66
N GLY A 902 16.02 23.42 47.88
CA GLY A 902 16.18 24.79 48.38
C GLY A 902 14.82 25.42 48.71
N GLY A 903 14.79 26.27 49.75
CA GLY A 903 13.62 27.08 50.10
C GLY A 903 13.25 28.09 49.01
N ARG A 904 12.03 28.65 49.09
CA ARG A 904 11.53 29.66 48.12
C ARG A 904 12.52 30.84 48.02
N GLY A 905 13.04 31.08 46.81
CA GLY A 905 13.89 32.24 46.48
C GLY A 905 15.40 31.98 46.41
N ALA A 906 15.89 30.78 46.76
CA ALA A 906 17.32 30.45 46.66
C ALA A 906 17.68 29.85 45.30
N ALA A 907 18.87 30.17 44.77
CA ALA A 907 19.40 29.56 43.56
C ALA A 907 19.63 28.06 43.78
N ARG A 908 19.24 27.24 42.80
CA ARG A 908 19.37 25.77 42.89
C ARG A 908 20.84 25.36 42.73
N ILE A 909 21.37 24.68 43.73
CA ILE A 909 22.73 24.12 43.76
C ILE A 909 22.65 22.63 43.44
N TYR A 910 23.59 22.15 42.63
CA TYR A 910 23.79 20.74 42.29
C TYR A 910 25.12 20.30 42.90
N HIS A 911 25.13 19.10 43.49
CA HIS A 911 26.31 18.47 44.07
C HIS A 911 26.61 17.18 43.32
N VAL A 912 27.89 16.97 43.02
CA VAL A 912 28.40 15.73 42.43
C VAL A 912 28.44 14.65 43.52
N THR A 913 27.82 13.50 43.28
CA THR A 913 27.82 12.39 44.25
C THR A 913 29.15 11.64 44.24
N GLY A 914 29.58 11.15 45.41
CA GLY A 914 30.89 10.51 45.63
C GLY A 914 31.16 9.21 44.83
N SER A 915 30.18 8.73 44.06
CA SER A 915 30.35 7.65 43.06
C SER A 915 31.37 8.03 41.96
N LEU A 916 31.56 9.33 41.70
CA LEU A 916 32.54 9.85 40.73
C LEU A 916 33.98 9.96 41.28
N GLY A 917 34.23 9.53 42.53
CA GLY A 917 35.53 9.63 43.21
C GLY A 917 36.47 8.43 43.04
N GLY A 918 36.03 7.33 42.42
CA GLY A 918 36.94 6.29 41.96
C GLY A 918 37.55 6.70 40.61
N PRO A 919 38.80 6.34 40.28
CA PRO A 919 39.24 6.46 38.89
C PRO A 919 38.18 5.76 38.03
N MET A 920 37.63 6.45 37.02
CA MET A 920 36.89 5.79 35.94
C MET A 920 37.63 4.49 35.67
N ALA A 921 36.94 3.35 35.80
CA ALA A 921 37.55 2.05 35.55
C ALA A 921 38.37 2.19 34.26
N PRO A 922 39.68 1.84 34.28
CA PRO A 922 40.61 2.24 33.23
C PRO A 922 39.97 1.90 31.89
N ILE A 923 39.81 2.93 31.04
CA ILE A 923 39.26 2.79 29.68
C ILE A 923 39.91 1.54 29.12
N SER A 924 39.12 0.49 28.91
CA SER A 924 39.64 -0.79 28.48
C SER A 924 40.16 -0.57 27.07
N ARG A 925 41.45 -0.27 26.96
CA ARG A 925 42.08 0.01 25.68
C ARG A 925 42.15 -1.32 24.96
N ILE A 926 41.49 -1.41 23.81
CA ILE A 926 41.67 -2.54 22.91
C ILE A 926 43.13 -2.52 22.45
N PHE A 927 43.84 -3.64 22.60
CA PHE A 927 45.24 -3.78 22.20
C PHE A 927 45.50 -5.16 21.58
N LEU A 928 46.59 -5.27 20.81
CA LEU A 928 47.10 -6.55 20.35
C LEU A 928 48.09 -7.10 21.38
N GLN A 929 47.84 -8.30 21.87
CA GLN A 929 48.82 -9.01 22.68
C GLN A 929 50.12 -9.21 21.85
N PRO A 930 51.30 -8.86 22.39
CA PRO A 930 52.57 -9.12 21.74
C PRO A 930 52.73 -10.62 21.48
N VAL A 931 53.34 -10.99 20.35
CA VAL A 931 53.85 -12.36 20.19
C VAL A 931 55.07 -12.46 21.10
N GLY A 932 55.09 -13.41 22.03
CA GLY A 932 56.27 -13.64 22.86
C GLY A 932 57.53 -13.81 22.00
N GLU A 933 58.67 -13.33 22.47
CA GLU A 933 59.96 -13.63 21.83
C GLU A 933 60.09 -15.16 21.71
N LEU A 934 60.63 -15.62 20.57
CA LEU A 934 60.87 -17.03 20.28
C LEU A 934 61.48 -17.70 21.51
N ALA A 935 60.79 -18.73 22.03
CA ALA A 935 61.41 -19.65 22.97
C ALA A 935 62.69 -20.19 22.33
N GLU A 936 63.81 -20.13 23.06
CA GLU A 936 65.06 -20.76 22.66
C GLU A 936 64.80 -22.23 22.30
N VAL A 937 65.49 -22.68 21.24
CA VAL A 937 65.34 -24.01 20.65
C VAL A 937 65.46 -25.08 21.75
N GLY A 938 64.33 -25.70 22.12
CA GLY A 938 64.26 -26.75 23.15
C GLY A 938 62.98 -26.79 23.99
N GLY A 939 62.15 -25.74 24.00
CA GLY A 939 60.86 -25.72 24.70
C GLY A 939 59.72 -26.35 23.91
N SER A 940 58.94 -27.25 24.53
CA SER A 940 57.90 -28.06 23.91
C SER A 940 56.53 -27.38 23.74
N GLU A 941 56.49 -26.10 23.38
CA GLU A 941 55.22 -25.41 23.09
C GLU A 941 55.19 -24.96 21.63
N SER A 942 54.29 -25.57 20.86
CA SER A 942 54.25 -25.55 19.40
C SER A 942 53.88 -24.19 18.81
N ALA A 943 54.56 -23.88 17.70
CA ALA A 943 54.64 -22.59 17.02
C ALA A 943 53.43 -22.22 16.13
N ASN A 944 53.18 -20.90 16.04
CA ASN A 944 52.39 -20.26 15.00
C ASN A 944 53.17 -20.24 13.66
N VAL A 945 52.47 -20.55 12.58
CA VAL A 945 52.96 -20.58 11.20
C VAL A 945 53.37 -19.18 10.74
N THR A 946 54.60 -19.05 10.22
CA THR A 946 55.07 -17.87 9.46
C THR A 946 55.26 -18.29 8.00
N LEU A 947 54.69 -17.54 7.06
CA LEU A 947 54.79 -17.79 5.61
C LEU A 947 56.23 -17.53 5.11
N ARG A 948 56.84 -18.55 4.50
CA ARG A 948 57.99 -18.38 3.60
C ARG A 948 57.48 -17.78 2.28
N GLN A 949 58.12 -16.69 1.85
CA GLN A 949 58.03 -16.19 0.50
C GLN A 949 58.84 -17.12 -0.42
N ASP A 950 58.17 -17.89 -1.27
CA ASP A 950 58.84 -18.54 -2.39
C ASP A 950 58.86 -17.57 -3.59
N THR A 951 60.08 -17.27 -4.00
CA THR A 951 60.41 -16.65 -5.28
C THR A 951 60.43 -17.75 -6.34
N GLY A 952 59.64 -17.56 -7.40
CA GLY A 952 59.60 -18.41 -8.58
C GLY A 952 58.90 -17.66 -9.71
#